data_AF-A0A4U0XBT2-F1
#
_entry.id   AF-A0A4U0XBT2-F1
#
_cell.length_a   1.000
_cell.length_b   1.000
_cell.length_c   1.000
_cell.angle_alpha   90.00
_cell.angle_beta   90.00
_cell.angle_gamma   90.00
#
_symmetry.space_group_name_H-M   'P 1'
#
loop_
_entity.id
_entity.type
_entity.pdbx_description
1 polymer ?
#
loop_
_entity_poly.entity_id
_entity_poly.type
_entity_poly.pdbx_seq_one_letter_code
_entity_poly.pdbx_strand_id
1 'polypeptide(L)'
;MFRLSDFSVYGPSTSNSRWDYSFEFVPLQNLKTKGGADKLLFDGVLSVGSVHRYVEKVPFEILAVEGYDELSWHTVEGKIFFQSHKGRIESIWYRLAEPAHEYRRYFELYFWIANLAKHFLDYLFAEPDLTLNHFCTQFYDWLVLQHGDDESFNQWLARYGKTDFRAAIVANVLYLKKEFWSIAECPQKYEIWNEIDHQNLKAITEERLKETMTIVNPYVNDCFAGMYFAKCLNPCFSLDSKVTAAREARRKALGFTFNKDPRSTSRTEGVQIYRRKHLSRQSSSSEDPLDLPRPLRVLKGEVVGVNRDKLASWKDQEKIWYAYVQDVRLNKKDKEVLDVVWLYRPADTTLGKETYPFDKELFFSDHCACGRKALPVSEVVCKINVEWFPRNSKSRADYFVRQKYRTDEELGAFDFVSLKNTDFTCECESVQKSALEAVMEKYIKGDTVLVVQHKGATSELEPVVIVDFVLEKEQVVVRRLKRAARDLKDERARPNELVWTNQTYSIHAIDVERKCHVRFYSKEDVARRRIPAPYERDGQVDCFYITSWLVHRKDKIKYEELSGPFLVSLNQGFDPISPPPRKPLKGIALYCGGGNFDRGLEEGGAVKVHYAVDWNKDAIHSYRANIAEPDKVHLFHGSVNDYLSQAIQGSNRPDIATIGDVEFVSAGNPCTGFSSLQPDKQSTKSLRDASMVASVASFIDFYRPQYAVMENVPQMTAPVDKGKQNVFSRLLCALVGMGYQVQQFNLDAWSFGSAQSRSRLFIAIAAPGLKPLPHPVLTHAHPPGTGRRCLGRAVNGVPFGTRRVEPTAFTFVTASEATADLPHITDSHVQTCISFPDHRTSRDPERWLTRNLIAM
;
A
#
# COMPACT_ATOMS: atom_id res chain seq x y z
N MET A 1 22.91 -6.43 55.63
CA MET A 1 22.82 -6.33 54.15
C MET A 1 24.22 -6.15 53.60
N PHE A 2 24.62 -6.95 52.61
CA PHE A 2 25.97 -6.85 52.01
C PHE A 2 25.91 -5.96 50.77
N ARG A 3 26.95 -5.18 50.52
CA ARG A 3 27.15 -4.45 49.26
C ARG A 3 27.97 -5.34 48.32
N LEU A 4 27.51 -5.53 47.08
CA LEU A 4 28.22 -6.26 46.03
C LEU A 4 28.72 -5.26 44.98
N SER A 5 30.03 -5.08 44.91
CA SER A 5 30.72 -4.19 43.96
C SER A 5 31.67 -4.98 43.07
N ASP A 6 32.11 -4.37 41.97
CA ASP A 6 32.98 -4.99 40.96
C ASP A 6 32.42 -6.33 40.47
N PHE A 7 31.10 -6.37 40.25
CA PHE A 7 30.40 -7.61 39.96
C PHE A 7 30.23 -7.87 38.47
N SER A 8 30.29 -9.15 38.10
CA SER A 8 29.98 -9.62 36.76
C SER A 8 28.99 -10.78 36.82
N VAL A 9 28.14 -10.93 35.80
CA VAL A 9 27.10 -11.97 35.76
C VAL A 9 27.18 -12.75 34.47
N TYR A 10 27.17 -14.07 34.58
CA TYR A 10 27.40 -14.96 33.47
C TYR A 10 26.63 -16.29 33.59
N GLY A 11 26.52 -17.00 32.47
CA GLY A 11 25.83 -18.28 32.37
C GLY A 11 26.55 -19.42 33.11
N PRO A 12 25.83 -20.37 33.72
CA PRO A 12 26.44 -21.54 34.34
C PRO A 12 26.99 -22.53 33.29
N SER A 13 27.97 -23.36 33.67
CA SER A 13 28.39 -24.51 32.85
C SER A 13 27.23 -25.49 32.69
N THR A 14 26.77 -25.73 31.45
CA THR A 14 25.78 -26.81 31.19
C THR A 14 26.25 -27.74 30.10
N SER A 15 26.10 -29.05 30.31
CA SER A 15 26.43 -30.11 29.32
C SER A 15 25.22 -30.55 28.49
N ASN A 16 24.02 -29.98 28.71
CA ASN A 16 22.79 -30.52 28.13
C ASN A 16 21.60 -29.55 28.08
N SER A 17 21.76 -28.34 27.51
CA SER A 17 20.61 -27.45 27.31
C SER A 17 20.71 -26.65 26.02
N ARG A 18 19.57 -26.12 25.55
CA ARG A 18 19.45 -25.21 24.38
C ARG A 18 20.25 -23.90 24.53
N TRP A 19 20.94 -23.70 25.66
CA TRP A 19 21.73 -22.54 26.05
C TRP A 19 23.23 -22.89 26.04
N ASP A 20 23.92 -22.59 24.95
CA ASP A 20 25.35 -22.88 24.79
C ASP A 20 26.23 -21.65 25.09
N TYR A 21 26.06 -21.08 26.30
CA TYR A 21 26.80 -19.89 26.79
C TYR A 21 27.45 -20.15 28.15
N SER A 22 28.10 -21.31 28.27
CA SER A 22 28.82 -21.66 29.48
C SER A 22 29.89 -20.60 29.77
N PHE A 23 29.73 -19.88 30.88
CA PHE A 23 30.63 -18.80 31.33
C PHE A 23 30.68 -17.54 30.44
N GLU A 24 29.68 -17.29 29.60
CA GLU A 24 29.57 -15.98 28.92
C GLU A 24 28.73 -15.00 29.74
N PHE A 25 29.05 -13.70 29.63
CA PHE A 25 28.25 -12.63 30.25
C PHE A 25 26.84 -12.58 29.70
N VAL A 26 25.85 -12.35 30.55
CA VAL A 26 24.46 -12.31 30.12
C VAL A 26 23.73 -11.09 30.66
N PRO A 27 22.75 -10.52 29.92
CA PRO A 27 21.89 -9.46 30.45
C PRO A 27 21.00 -9.96 31.60
N LEU A 28 20.87 -9.18 32.67
CA LEU A 28 20.09 -9.55 33.87
C LEU A 28 18.59 -9.68 33.62
N GLN A 29 18.04 -8.94 32.65
CA GLN A 29 16.62 -9.03 32.30
C GLN A 29 16.20 -10.41 31.76
N ASN A 30 17.17 -11.25 31.39
CA ASN A 30 16.92 -12.61 30.90
C ASN A 30 16.83 -13.66 32.02
N LEU A 31 17.05 -13.28 33.29
CA LEU A 31 16.89 -14.21 34.41
C LEU A 31 15.41 -14.50 34.65
N LYS A 32 15.04 -15.80 34.68
CA LYS A 32 13.68 -16.31 34.91
C LYS A 32 12.64 -15.79 33.90
N THR A 33 13.05 -15.40 32.70
CA THR A 33 12.16 -15.11 31.57
C THR A 33 12.06 -16.30 30.63
N LYS A 34 10.97 -16.40 29.85
CA LYS A 34 10.85 -17.43 28.82
C LYS A 34 11.88 -17.18 27.70
N GLY A 35 12.61 -18.22 27.30
CA GLY A 35 13.78 -18.03 26.44
C GLY A 35 14.86 -17.22 27.17
N GLY A 36 15.00 -17.42 28.48
CA GLY A 36 16.05 -16.86 29.32
C GLY A 36 16.69 -17.93 30.19
N ALA A 37 17.56 -17.52 31.13
CA ALA A 37 18.25 -18.44 32.03
C ALA A 37 17.47 -18.65 33.34
N ASP A 38 17.38 -19.90 33.80
CA ASP A 38 16.76 -20.21 35.09
C ASP A 38 17.64 -19.83 36.28
N LYS A 39 18.95 -19.83 36.10
CA LYS A 39 19.96 -19.58 37.12
C LYS A 39 21.17 -18.94 36.47
N LEU A 40 21.77 -17.98 37.15
CA LEU A 40 22.99 -17.32 36.73
C LEU A 40 24.06 -17.41 37.82
N LEU A 41 25.29 -17.10 37.44
CA LEU A 41 26.43 -17.00 38.34
C LEU A 41 26.85 -15.54 38.44
N PHE A 42 27.34 -15.13 39.61
CA PHE A 42 28.03 -13.85 39.75
C PHE A 42 29.40 -14.01 40.41
N ASP A 43 30.30 -13.10 40.00
CA ASP A 43 31.55 -12.79 40.68
C ASP A 43 31.47 -11.38 41.26
N GLY A 44 32.29 -11.07 42.26
CA GLY A 44 32.46 -9.70 42.75
C GLY A 44 32.91 -9.61 44.20
N VAL A 45 32.96 -8.38 44.72
CA VAL A 45 33.42 -8.07 46.08
C VAL A 45 32.22 -7.79 46.99
N LEU A 46 32.02 -8.69 47.96
CA LEU A 46 31.08 -8.48 49.06
C LEU A 46 31.70 -7.62 50.15
N SER A 47 30.96 -6.59 50.57
CA SER A 47 31.40 -5.63 51.58
C SER A 47 30.35 -5.46 52.68
N VAL A 48 30.79 -5.52 53.95
CA VAL A 48 29.98 -5.20 55.13
C VAL A 48 30.87 -4.51 56.18
N GLY A 49 30.53 -3.28 56.56
CA GLY A 49 31.43 -2.46 57.40
C GLY A 49 32.81 -2.31 56.74
N SER A 50 33.87 -2.68 57.45
CA SER A 50 35.26 -2.67 56.96
C SER A 50 35.70 -4.00 56.32
N VAL A 51 34.84 -5.02 56.26
CA VAL A 51 35.19 -6.34 55.74
C VAL A 51 34.84 -6.43 54.27
N HIS A 52 35.84 -6.80 53.45
CA HIS A 52 35.70 -7.01 52.01
C HIS A 52 36.14 -8.43 51.65
N ARG A 53 35.34 -9.15 50.85
CA ARG A 53 35.63 -10.51 50.38
C ARG A 53 35.23 -10.68 48.93
N TYR A 54 36.17 -11.09 48.09
CA TYR A 54 35.87 -11.52 46.73
C TYR A 54 35.18 -12.89 46.77
N VAL A 55 34.14 -13.05 45.97
CA VAL A 55 33.42 -14.30 45.74
C VAL A 55 33.31 -14.54 44.25
N GLU A 56 33.33 -15.80 43.84
CA GLU A 56 33.18 -16.20 42.44
C GLU A 56 32.26 -17.40 42.28
N LYS A 57 31.69 -17.51 41.08
CA LYS A 57 30.80 -18.59 40.64
C LYS A 57 29.63 -18.80 41.59
N VAL A 58 29.13 -17.72 42.18
CA VAL A 58 28.05 -17.78 43.16
C VAL A 58 26.72 -17.91 42.42
N PRO A 59 26.00 -19.04 42.54
CA PRO A 59 24.74 -19.23 41.86
C PRO A 59 23.62 -18.42 42.51
N PHE A 60 22.79 -17.79 41.67
CA PHE A 60 21.58 -17.11 42.10
C PHE A 60 20.44 -17.29 41.11
N GLU A 61 19.22 -17.23 41.64
CA GLU A 61 17.96 -17.37 40.89
C GLU A 61 17.00 -16.21 41.16
N ILE A 62 17.30 -15.40 42.19
CA ILE A 62 16.44 -14.34 42.69
C ILE A 62 17.17 -13.02 42.46
N LEU A 63 16.51 -12.18 41.66
CA LEU A 63 16.83 -10.79 41.41
C LEU A 63 15.60 -9.98 41.84
N ALA A 64 15.75 -9.17 42.88
CA ALA A 64 14.69 -8.33 43.41
C ALA A 64 14.99 -6.86 43.11
N VAL A 65 13.95 -6.13 42.73
CA VAL A 65 13.97 -4.67 42.59
C VAL A 65 12.95 -4.12 43.57
N GLU A 66 13.38 -3.28 44.49
CA GLU A 66 12.48 -2.62 45.44
C GLU A 66 11.92 -1.32 44.85
N GLY A 67 10.72 -0.93 45.31
CA GLY A 67 10.16 0.40 45.02
C GLY A 67 9.12 0.49 43.91
N TYR A 68 8.57 -0.64 43.50
CA TYR A 68 7.35 -0.65 42.70
C TYR A 68 6.16 -0.19 43.56
N ASP A 69 5.23 0.56 42.96
CA ASP A 69 4.08 1.21 43.61
C ASP A 69 4.47 2.34 44.60
N GLU A 70 5.73 2.79 44.58
CA GLU A 70 6.23 3.90 45.40
C GLU A 70 6.60 5.09 44.50
N LEU A 71 5.64 5.99 44.29
CA LEU A 71 5.77 7.16 43.40
C LEU A 71 6.79 8.19 43.90
N SER A 72 7.09 8.22 45.20
CA SER A 72 8.13 9.10 45.75
C SER A 72 9.55 8.70 45.33
N TRP A 73 9.72 7.49 44.79
CA TRP A 73 11.00 7.02 44.29
C TRP A 73 11.07 7.24 42.79
N HIS A 74 12.07 8.01 42.34
CA HIS A 74 12.24 8.36 40.92
C HIS A 74 13.11 7.35 40.16
N THR A 75 13.89 6.53 40.87
CA THR A 75 14.81 5.56 40.28
C THR A 75 14.98 4.30 41.15
N VAL A 76 15.34 3.19 40.50
CA VAL A 76 15.75 1.93 41.15
C VAL A 76 17.23 1.92 41.60
N GLU A 77 17.93 3.06 41.52
CA GLU A 77 19.30 3.16 42.02
C GLU A 77 19.40 2.76 43.50
N GLY A 78 20.36 1.89 43.81
CA GLY A 78 20.59 1.35 45.14
C GLY A 78 19.52 0.36 45.63
N LYS A 79 18.61 -0.08 44.76
CA LYS A 79 17.43 -0.89 45.10
C LYS A 79 17.34 -2.21 44.35
N ILE A 80 18.47 -2.67 43.80
CA ILE A 80 18.57 -3.92 43.06
C ILE A 80 19.37 -4.90 43.91
N PHE A 81 18.82 -6.10 44.11
CA PHE A 81 19.37 -7.08 45.04
C PHE A 81 19.44 -8.48 44.44
N PHE A 82 20.54 -9.18 44.70
CA PHE A 82 20.65 -10.62 44.49
C PHE A 82 20.36 -11.39 45.77
N GLN A 83 19.81 -12.59 45.62
CA GLN A 83 19.81 -13.59 46.65
C GLN A 83 20.36 -14.92 46.10
N SER A 84 21.49 -15.36 46.66
CA SER A 84 22.07 -16.67 46.36
C SER A 84 21.28 -17.76 47.09
N HIS A 85 21.49 -19.03 46.72
CA HIS A 85 20.86 -20.15 47.43
C HIS A 85 21.20 -20.16 48.94
N LYS A 86 22.47 -19.94 49.29
CA LYS A 86 22.90 -19.79 50.69
C LYS A 86 22.30 -18.54 51.33
N GLY A 87 22.24 -17.44 50.58
CA GLY A 87 21.61 -16.21 51.04
C GLY A 87 20.14 -16.40 51.39
N ARG A 88 19.40 -17.22 50.64
CA ARG A 88 18.01 -17.55 50.96
C ARG A 88 17.87 -18.33 52.26
N ILE A 89 18.75 -19.31 52.50
CA ILE A 89 18.76 -20.10 53.75
C ILE A 89 19.02 -19.20 54.96
N GLU A 90 19.97 -18.27 54.84
CA GLU A 90 20.42 -17.39 55.92
C GLU A 90 19.72 -16.01 55.93
N SER A 91 18.71 -15.80 55.08
CA SER A 91 18.04 -14.50 54.87
C SER A 91 19.00 -13.33 54.55
N ILE A 92 20.07 -13.58 53.81
CA ILE A 92 21.07 -12.61 53.37
C ILE A 92 20.77 -12.11 51.96
N TRP A 93 20.74 -10.79 51.80
CA TRP A 93 20.63 -10.08 50.52
C TRP A 93 21.90 -9.32 50.17
N TYR A 94 22.22 -9.30 48.87
CA TYR A 94 23.35 -8.57 48.29
C TYR A 94 22.84 -7.39 47.48
N ARG A 95 23.04 -6.16 47.95
CA ARG A 95 22.72 -4.94 47.21
C ARG A 95 23.76 -4.69 46.14
N LEU A 96 23.33 -4.59 44.89
CA LEU A 96 24.22 -4.27 43.78
C LEU A 96 24.69 -2.82 43.90
N ALA A 97 25.98 -2.62 43.64
CA ALA A 97 26.61 -1.31 43.54
C ALA A 97 27.27 -1.17 42.17
N GLU A 98 28.59 -1.01 42.10
CA GLU A 98 29.32 -0.83 40.84
C GLU A 98 29.54 -2.17 40.12
N PRO A 99 29.20 -2.29 38.81
CA PRO A 99 29.55 -3.47 38.03
C PRO A 99 31.06 -3.47 37.68
N ALA A 100 31.61 -4.66 37.43
CA ALA A 100 32.94 -4.83 36.85
C ALA A 100 33.03 -4.15 35.48
N HIS A 101 34.23 -3.70 35.12
CA HIS A 101 34.46 -2.92 33.89
C HIS A 101 33.92 -3.64 32.64
N GLU A 102 34.21 -4.92 32.51
CA GLU A 102 33.81 -5.79 31.40
C GLU A 102 32.31 -6.11 31.38
N TYR A 103 31.63 -6.04 32.52
CA TYR A 103 30.19 -6.30 32.64
C TYR A 103 29.33 -5.03 32.56
N ARG A 104 29.94 -3.85 32.68
CA ARG A 104 29.27 -2.54 32.66
C ARG A 104 28.29 -2.37 31.50
N ARG A 105 28.67 -2.81 30.28
CA ARG A 105 27.82 -2.70 29.08
C ARG A 105 26.49 -3.46 29.18
N TYR A 106 26.42 -4.52 29.98
CA TYR A 106 25.19 -5.28 30.23
C TYR A 106 24.37 -4.62 31.33
N PHE A 107 25.04 -4.24 32.43
CA PHE A 107 24.37 -3.70 33.61
C PHE A 107 23.76 -2.32 33.36
N GLU A 108 24.42 -1.41 32.64
CA GLU A 108 23.86 -0.06 32.38
C GLU A 108 22.61 -0.09 31.51
N LEU A 109 22.50 -1.07 30.61
CA LEU A 109 21.32 -1.28 29.77
C LEU A 109 20.20 -1.95 30.56
N TYR A 110 20.54 -2.97 31.37
CA TYR A 110 19.60 -3.56 32.33
C TYR A 110 19.05 -2.51 33.30
N PHE A 111 19.90 -1.64 33.84
CA PHE A 111 19.50 -0.59 34.77
C PHE A 111 18.46 0.36 34.15
N TRP A 112 18.61 0.69 32.86
CA TRP A 112 17.60 1.46 32.13
C TRP A 112 16.28 0.68 32.02
N ILE A 113 16.33 -0.63 31.73
CA ILE A 113 15.15 -1.51 31.64
C ILE A 113 14.47 -1.66 33.02
N ALA A 114 15.23 -1.74 34.11
CA ALA A 114 14.69 -1.84 35.47
C ALA A 114 13.94 -0.57 35.88
N ASN A 115 14.46 0.61 35.53
CA ASN A 115 13.71 1.87 35.67
C ASN A 115 12.47 1.90 34.77
N LEU A 116 12.57 1.42 33.52
CA LEU A 116 11.38 1.27 32.65
C LEU A 116 10.32 0.38 33.31
N ALA A 117 10.71 -0.75 33.91
CA ALA A 117 9.80 -1.64 34.61
C ALA A 117 9.15 -0.96 35.80
N LYS A 118 9.91 -0.19 36.58
CA LYS A 118 9.36 0.61 37.68
C LYS A 118 8.28 1.56 37.18
N HIS A 119 8.62 2.43 36.24
CA HIS A 119 7.71 3.42 35.71
C HIS A 119 6.48 2.81 35.02
N PHE A 120 6.66 1.70 34.30
CA PHE A 120 5.57 0.95 33.69
C PHE A 120 4.62 0.37 34.73
N LEU A 121 5.14 -0.27 35.79
CA LEU A 121 4.32 -0.89 36.84
C LEU A 121 3.62 0.15 37.71
N ASP A 122 4.30 1.24 38.08
CA ASP A 122 3.70 2.34 38.83
C ASP A 122 2.51 2.95 38.08
N TYR A 123 2.66 3.17 36.76
CA TYR A 123 1.57 3.65 35.93
C TYR A 123 0.44 2.63 35.81
N LEU A 124 0.78 1.34 35.68
CA LEU A 124 -0.20 0.25 35.63
C LEU A 124 -0.99 0.09 36.92
N PHE A 125 -0.37 0.33 38.09
CA PHE A 125 -1.06 0.26 39.37
C PHE A 125 -1.90 1.51 39.65
N ALA A 126 -1.47 2.68 39.17
CA ALA A 126 -2.25 3.91 39.22
C ALA A 126 -3.51 3.83 38.33
N GLU A 127 -3.38 3.25 37.13
CA GLU A 127 -4.44 3.16 36.12
C GLU A 127 -4.58 1.70 35.62
N PRO A 128 -5.57 0.92 36.09
CA PRO A 128 -5.71 -0.48 35.70
C PRO A 128 -6.17 -0.72 34.25
N ASP A 129 -6.91 0.23 33.67
CA ASP A 129 -7.57 0.12 32.36
C ASP A 129 -6.69 0.66 31.22
N LEU A 130 -5.37 0.38 31.29
CA LEU A 130 -4.42 0.83 30.27
C LEU A 130 -4.39 -0.10 29.06
N THR A 131 -4.25 0.54 27.90
CA THR A 131 -3.99 -0.08 26.60
C THR A 131 -2.65 0.41 26.05
N LEU A 132 -2.13 -0.25 25.02
CA LEU A 132 -0.87 0.10 24.39
C LEU A 132 -0.89 1.54 23.83
N ASN A 133 -2.06 2.07 23.46
CA ASN A 133 -2.23 3.44 23.00
C ASN A 133 -1.94 4.50 24.07
N HIS A 134 -2.16 4.20 25.36
CA HIS A 134 -1.85 5.11 26.46
C HIS A 134 -0.34 5.34 26.58
N PHE A 135 0.47 4.34 26.26
CA PHE A 135 1.93 4.45 26.20
C PHE A 135 2.47 5.23 25.00
N CYS A 136 1.62 5.52 24.02
CA CYS A 136 1.91 6.43 22.91
C CYS A 136 1.53 7.88 23.25
N THR A 137 0.43 8.08 23.97
CA THR A 137 -0.27 9.37 24.04
C THR A 137 -0.25 10.06 25.41
N GLN A 138 -0.10 9.32 26.51
CA GLN A 138 -0.28 9.85 27.87
C GLN A 138 0.88 9.52 28.81
N PHE A 139 1.50 8.35 28.66
CA PHE A 139 2.53 7.87 29.58
C PHE A 139 3.71 8.83 29.73
N TYR A 140 4.19 9.45 28.65
CA TYR A 140 5.27 10.42 28.72
C TYR A 140 4.90 11.63 29.59
N ASP A 141 3.72 12.21 29.38
CA ASP A 141 3.26 13.37 30.14
C ASP A 141 3.06 13.02 31.62
N TRP A 142 2.54 11.81 31.89
CA TRP A 142 2.43 11.27 33.24
C TRP A 142 3.80 11.15 33.91
N LEU A 143 4.80 10.59 33.23
CA LEU A 143 6.16 10.46 33.77
C LEU A 143 6.78 11.81 34.10
N VAL A 144 6.67 12.79 33.21
CA VAL A 144 7.19 14.14 33.43
C VAL A 144 6.48 14.80 34.61
N LEU A 145 5.17 14.60 34.76
CA LEU A 145 4.42 15.12 35.90
C LEU A 145 4.85 14.50 37.24
N GLN A 146 5.11 13.19 37.27
CA GLN A 146 5.47 12.49 38.52
C GLN A 146 6.93 12.63 38.92
N HIS A 147 7.84 12.75 37.94
CA HIS A 147 9.28 12.60 38.18
C HIS A 147 10.15 13.69 37.53
N GLY A 148 9.56 14.64 36.81
CA GLY A 148 10.30 15.64 36.01
C GLY A 148 11.22 16.58 36.80
N ASP A 149 11.03 16.70 38.12
CA ASP A 149 11.92 17.49 39.00
C ASP A 149 13.19 16.74 39.41
N ASP A 150 13.27 15.42 39.20
CA ASP A 150 14.40 14.59 39.59
C ASP A 150 15.46 14.48 38.48
N GLU A 151 16.72 14.71 38.83
CA GLU A 151 17.82 14.71 37.86
C GLU A 151 18.10 13.31 37.29
N SER A 152 18.02 12.26 38.12
CA SER A 152 18.30 10.88 37.70
C SER A 152 17.25 10.37 36.70
N PHE A 153 15.98 10.71 36.93
CA PHE A 153 14.88 10.45 36.01
C PHE A 153 15.09 11.16 34.66
N ASN A 154 15.43 12.45 34.70
CA ASN A 154 15.65 13.23 33.48
C ASN A 154 16.81 12.66 32.64
N GLN A 155 17.88 12.18 33.28
CA GLN A 155 18.97 11.49 32.59
C GLN A 155 18.51 10.15 31.98
N TRP A 156 17.70 9.37 32.70
CA TRP A 156 17.12 8.12 32.18
C TRP A 156 16.24 8.36 30.95
N LEU A 157 15.36 9.37 31.01
CA LEU A 157 14.45 9.74 29.94
C LEU A 157 15.21 10.28 28.71
N ALA A 158 16.23 11.10 28.92
CA ALA A 158 17.07 11.66 27.85
C ALA A 158 17.80 10.58 27.04
N ARG A 159 18.17 9.45 27.65
CA ARG A 159 18.77 8.30 26.93
C ARG A 159 17.79 7.67 25.93
N TYR A 160 16.48 7.71 26.22
CA TYR A 160 15.45 7.24 25.30
C TYR A 160 15.19 8.22 24.16
N GLY A 161 15.05 9.50 24.51
CA GLY A 161 14.92 10.60 23.54
C GLY A 161 13.62 10.58 22.73
N LYS A 162 12.59 9.85 23.17
CA LYS A 162 11.28 9.71 22.50
C LYS A 162 10.15 9.83 23.52
N THR A 163 8.95 10.16 23.03
CA THR A 163 7.71 10.26 23.83
C THR A 163 6.81 9.04 23.68
N ASP A 164 6.91 8.29 22.58
CA ASP A 164 6.17 7.04 22.35
C ASP A 164 6.94 5.85 22.94
N PHE A 165 6.40 5.22 23.99
CA PHE A 165 7.02 4.10 24.70
C PHE A 165 6.56 2.72 24.24
N ARG A 166 5.65 2.61 23.25
CA ARG A 166 5.12 1.31 22.81
C ARG A 166 6.22 0.33 22.45
N ALA A 167 7.22 0.77 21.67
CA ALA A 167 8.36 -0.05 21.28
C ALA A 167 9.21 -0.49 22.48
N ALA A 168 9.47 0.42 23.44
CA ALA A 168 10.23 0.10 24.65
C ALA A 168 9.54 -0.98 25.49
N ILE A 169 8.21 -0.92 25.59
CA ILE A 169 7.40 -1.86 26.37
C ILE A 169 7.32 -3.21 25.68
N VAL A 170 6.90 -3.24 24.42
CA VAL A 170 6.74 -4.50 23.66
C VAL A 170 8.07 -5.25 23.59
N ALA A 171 9.17 -4.53 23.38
CA ALA A 171 10.48 -5.15 23.27
C ALA A 171 11.03 -5.68 24.63
N ASN A 172 10.46 -5.27 25.77
CA ASN A 172 10.85 -5.74 27.10
C ASN A 172 9.72 -6.50 27.83
N VAL A 173 8.64 -6.88 27.12
CA VAL A 173 7.42 -7.44 27.71
C VAL A 173 7.65 -8.65 28.61
N LEU A 174 8.60 -9.53 28.26
CA LEU A 174 8.89 -10.73 29.04
C LEU A 174 9.44 -10.38 30.44
N TYR A 175 10.31 -9.36 30.50
CA TYR A 175 10.86 -8.87 31.75
C TYR A 175 9.79 -8.13 32.56
N LEU A 176 9.04 -7.22 31.92
CA LEU A 176 7.95 -6.48 32.56
C LEU A 176 6.91 -7.42 33.20
N LYS A 177 6.52 -8.46 32.46
CA LYS A 177 5.59 -9.47 32.95
C LYS A 177 6.17 -10.24 34.14
N LYS A 178 7.45 -10.62 34.11
CA LYS A 178 8.14 -11.29 35.22
C LYS A 178 8.16 -10.43 36.48
N GLU A 179 8.47 -9.14 36.36
CA GLU A 179 8.46 -8.20 37.49
C GLU A 179 7.03 -8.02 38.04
N PHE A 180 6.02 -7.87 37.17
CA PHE A 180 4.61 -7.82 37.58
C PHE A 180 4.20 -9.03 38.44
N TRP A 181 4.51 -10.25 38.00
CA TRP A 181 4.20 -11.49 38.73
C TRP A 181 4.89 -11.60 40.09
N SER A 182 5.96 -10.84 40.31
CA SER A 182 6.67 -10.84 41.58
C SER A 182 5.93 -10.04 42.67
N ILE A 183 4.91 -9.26 42.28
CA ILE A 183 4.20 -8.31 43.15
C ILE A 183 2.68 -8.55 43.13
N ALA A 184 2.13 -8.91 41.96
CA ALA A 184 0.69 -9.06 41.73
C ALA A 184 0.35 -10.42 41.09
N GLU A 185 -0.74 -11.04 41.55
CA GLU A 185 -1.13 -12.40 41.15
C GLU A 185 -2.18 -12.47 40.02
N CYS A 186 -2.83 -11.35 39.67
CA CYS A 186 -3.97 -11.32 38.75
C CYS A 186 -3.71 -10.45 37.51
N PRO A 187 -2.92 -10.91 36.52
CA PRO A 187 -2.67 -10.16 35.29
C PRO A 187 -3.94 -10.00 34.45
N GLN A 188 -4.97 -10.84 34.62
CA GLN A 188 -6.22 -10.76 33.86
C GLN A 188 -7.01 -9.48 34.16
N LYS A 189 -6.70 -8.80 35.28
CA LYS A 189 -7.28 -7.51 35.63
C LYS A 189 -6.81 -6.38 34.71
N TYR A 190 -5.66 -6.52 34.06
CA TYR A 190 -5.01 -5.44 33.31
C TYR A 190 -5.09 -5.71 31.81
N GLU A 191 -5.82 -4.86 31.09
CA GLU A 191 -6.11 -5.08 29.66
C GLU A 191 -4.86 -5.07 28.78
N ILE A 192 -3.84 -4.29 29.15
CA ILE A 192 -2.57 -4.16 28.42
C ILE A 192 -1.95 -5.51 28.04
N TRP A 193 -2.02 -6.52 28.92
CA TRP A 193 -1.42 -7.82 28.66
C TRP A 193 -2.07 -8.55 27.48
N ASN A 194 -3.35 -8.27 27.19
CA ASN A 194 -4.04 -8.80 26.02
C ASN A 194 -3.52 -8.21 24.70
N GLU A 195 -2.82 -7.07 24.74
CA GLU A 195 -2.25 -6.37 23.58
C GLU A 195 -0.75 -6.63 23.37
N ILE A 196 0.02 -6.86 24.44
CA ILE A 196 1.49 -6.95 24.35
C ILE A 196 2.09 -8.34 24.59
N ASP A 197 1.35 -9.26 25.23
CA ASP A 197 1.84 -10.62 25.45
C ASP A 197 1.71 -11.45 24.16
N HIS A 198 2.77 -11.47 23.35
CA HIS A 198 2.83 -12.19 22.08
C HIS A 198 2.37 -13.66 22.16
N GLN A 199 2.48 -14.31 23.32
CA GLN A 199 2.09 -15.71 23.50
C GLN A 199 0.58 -15.87 23.71
N ASN A 200 -0.07 -14.79 24.14
CA ASN A 200 -1.44 -14.80 24.62
C ASN A 200 -2.21 -13.54 24.21
N LEU A 201 -1.92 -12.99 23.02
CA LEU A 201 -2.67 -11.85 22.48
C LEU A 201 -4.16 -12.20 22.39
N LYS A 202 -4.99 -11.34 22.99
CA LYS A 202 -6.43 -11.53 23.22
C LYS A 202 -7.26 -10.27 23.01
N ALA A 203 -6.60 -9.14 22.70
CA ALA A 203 -7.30 -7.87 22.48
C ALA A 203 -8.24 -7.92 21.27
N ILE A 204 -8.02 -8.86 20.36
CA ILE A 204 -8.90 -9.14 19.23
C ILE A 204 -9.37 -10.59 19.36
N THR A 205 -10.69 -10.79 19.36
CA THR A 205 -11.30 -12.12 19.48
C THR A 205 -11.03 -12.94 18.22
N GLU A 206 -10.49 -14.15 18.39
CA GLU A 206 -10.28 -15.10 17.28
C GLU A 206 -11.59 -15.72 16.84
N GLU A 207 -11.86 -15.67 15.54
CA GLU A 207 -13.03 -16.27 14.93
C GLU A 207 -12.79 -17.73 14.63
N ARG A 208 -13.76 -18.58 14.99
CA ARG A 208 -13.72 -19.98 14.63
C ARG A 208 -13.90 -20.13 13.12
N LEU A 209 -12.94 -20.78 12.47
CA LEU A 209 -13.04 -21.18 11.06
C LEU A 209 -14.25 -22.09 10.82
N LYS A 210 -15.16 -21.65 9.96
CA LYS A 210 -16.30 -22.44 9.49
C LYS A 210 -16.18 -22.72 7.99
N GLU A 211 -15.84 -21.70 7.21
CA GLU A 211 -15.75 -21.76 5.75
C GLU A 211 -14.36 -22.16 5.29
N THR A 212 -14.18 -23.44 4.95
CA THR A 212 -12.90 -24.00 4.47
C THR A 212 -12.63 -23.76 2.97
N MET A 213 -13.68 -23.34 2.25
CA MET A 213 -13.70 -23.11 0.81
C MET A 213 -13.84 -21.61 0.51
N THR A 214 -13.54 -21.23 -0.73
CA THR A 214 -13.63 -19.82 -1.16
C THR A 214 -15.09 -19.44 -1.35
N ILE A 215 -15.60 -18.56 -0.50
CA ILE A 215 -16.98 -18.09 -0.63
C ILE A 215 -17.06 -17.14 -1.82
N VAL A 216 -17.94 -17.49 -2.75
CA VAL A 216 -18.20 -16.68 -3.95
C VAL A 216 -19.68 -16.43 -4.12
N ASN A 217 -20.04 -15.27 -4.67
CA ASN A 217 -21.41 -15.02 -5.09
C ASN A 217 -21.69 -15.68 -6.46
N PRO A 218 -22.96 -15.77 -6.90
CA PRO A 218 -23.31 -16.48 -8.13
C PRO A 218 -22.62 -15.94 -9.39
N TYR A 219 -22.52 -14.61 -9.52
CA TYR A 219 -21.88 -13.99 -10.68
C TYR A 219 -20.39 -14.33 -10.76
N VAL A 220 -19.68 -14.22 -9.64
CA VAL A 220 -18.25 -14.55 -9.58
C VAL A 220 -18.03 -16.05 -9.74
N ASN A 221 -18.88 -16.90 -9.17
CA ASN A 221 -18.82 -18.33 -9.42
C ASN A 221 -18.87 -18.64 -10.92
N ASP A 222 -19.82 -18.07 -11.66
CA ASP A 222 -19.95 -18.30 -13.10
C ASP A 222 -18.71 -17.82 -13.87
N CYS A 223 -18.11 -16.70 -13.48
CA CYS A 223 -16.88 -16.18 -14.10
C CYS A 223 -15.67 -17.09 -13.89
N PHE A 224 -15.61 -17.82 -12.77
CA PHE A 224 -14.46 -18.64 -12.37
C PHE A 224 -14.71 -20.15 -12.44
N ALA A 225 -15.91 -20.60 -12.81
CA ALA A 225 -16.30 -22.02 -12.83
C ALA A 225 -15.42 -22.90 -13.73
N GLY A 226 -14.80 -22.32 -14.76
CA GLY A 226 -13.89 -23.03 -15.68
C GLY A 226 -12.43 -23.10 -15.21
N MET A 227 -12.07 -22.49 -14.08
CA MET A 227 -10.69 -22.40 -13.63
C MET A 227 -10.19 -23.69 -12.98
N TYR A 228 -8.88 -23.94 -13.07
CA TYR A 228 -8.23 -25.13 -12.48
C TYR A 228 -8.46 -25.28 -10.96
N PHE A 229 -8.74 -24.18 -10.25
CA PHE A 229 -9.11 -24.15 -8.84
C PHE A 229 -10.62 -24.13 -8.57
N ALA A 230 -11.49 -24.29 -9.58
CA ALA A 230 -12.95 -24.15 -9.42
C ALA A 230 -13.53 -25.06 -8.33
N LYS A 231 -12.93 -26.25 -8.11
CA LYS A 231 -13.28 -27.17 -7.01
C LYS A 231 -13.07 -26.60 -5.60
N CYS A 232 -12.38 -25.47 -5.47
CA CYS A 232 -12.16 -24.75 -4.20
C CYS A 232 -13.16 -23.61 -3.99
N LEU A 233 -14.12 -23.41 -4.91
CA LEU A 233 -15.17 -22.40 -4.81
C LEU A 233 -16.40 -22.98 -4.11
N ASN A 234 -17.03 -22.18 -3.26
CA ASN A 234 -18.29 -22.46 -2.60
C ASN A 234 -19.28 -21.33 -2.90
N PRO A 235 -20.19 -21.50 -3.86
CA PRO A 235 -21.14 -20.46 -4.22
C PRO A 235 -22.25 -20.30 -3.18
N CYS A 236 -22.35 -19.09 -2.62
CA CYS A 236 -23.43 -18.72 -1.72
C CYS A 236 -24.59 -18.10 -2.51
N PHE A 237 -25.67 -18.86 -2.71
CA PHE A 237 -26.85 -18.44 -3.47
C PHE A 237 -27.93 -17.77 -2.62
N SER A 238 -27.94 -18.02 -1.30
CA SER A 238 -28.93 -17.50 -0.38
C SER A 238 -28.47 -16.17 0.24
N LEU A 239 -28.91 -15.06 -0.34
CA LEU A 239 -28.75 -13.74 0.27
C LEU A 239 -29.96 -13.43 1.15
N ASP A 240 -29.71 -12.80 2.31
CA ASP A 240 -30.80 -12.20 3.08
C ASP A 240 -31.58 -11.17 2.23
N SER A 241 -32.89 -11.10 2.45
CA SER A 241 -33.79 -10.26 1.65
C SER A 241 -33.49 -8.77 1.80
N LYS A 242 -33.12 -8.30 3.00
CA LYS A 242 -32.76 -6.90 3.25
C LYS A 242 -31.41 -6.58 2.62
N VAL A 243 -30.44 -7.49 2.76
CA VAL A 243 -29.12 -7.37 2.12
C VAL A 243 -29.26 -7.28 0.60
N THR A 244 -30.13 -8.10 0.00
CA THR A 244 -30.43 -8.06 -1.44
C THR A 244 -30.99 -6.71 -1.86
N ALA A 245 -31.99 -6.19 -1.14
CA ALA A 245 -32.58 -4.88 -1.43
C ALA A 245 -31.56 -3.73 -1.31
N ALA A 246 -30.74 -3.74 -0.25
CA ALA A 246 -29.69 -2.75 -0.04
C ALA A 246 -28.63 -2.79 -1.16
N ARG A 247 -28.21 -3.98 -1.57
CA ARG A 247 -27.24 -4.17 -2.67
C ARG A 247 -27.80 -3.66 -4.00
N GLU A 248 -29.06 -3.95 -4.31
CA GLU A 248 -29.72 -3.44 -5.52
C GLU A 248 -29.83 -1.91 -5.51
N ALA A 249 -30.19 -1.32 -4.37
CA ALA A 249 -30.23 0.14 -4.20
C ALA A 249 -28.85 0.77 -4.38
N ARG A 250 -27.81 0.20 -3.75
CA ARG A 250 -26.41 0.64 -3.90
C ARG A 250 -25.94 0.55 -5.34
N ARG A 251 -26.23 -0.57 -6.02
CA ARG A 251 -25.90 -0.79 -7.43
C ARG A 251 -26.51 0.31 -8.31
N LYS A 252 -27.80 0.60 -8.13
CA LYS A 252 -28.50 1.65 -8.87
C LYS A 252 -27.93 3.05 -8.58
N ALA A 253 -27.62 3.34 -7.32
CA ALA A 253 -27.06 4.62 -6.90
C ALA A 253 -25.69 4.92 -7.53
N LEU A 254 -24.86 3.89 -7.73
CA LEU A 254 -23.56 4.01 -8.38
C LEU A 254 -23.61 3.85 -9.91
N GLY A 255 -24.80 3.84 -10.52
CA GLY A 255 -24.94 3.84 -11.98
C GLY A 255 -24.61 2.50 -12.67
N PHE A 256 -24.53 1.40 -11.93
CA PHE A 256 -24.38 0.07 -12.51
C PHE A 256 -25.69 -0.37 -13.17
N THR A 257 -25.59 -0.89 -14.39
CA THR A 257 -26.74 -1.10 -15.28
C THR A 257 -27.43 -2.43 -15.01
N PHE A 258 -26.75 -3.56 -15.20
CA PHE A 258 -27.26 -4.90 -14.90
C PHE A 258 -26.12 -5.93 -14.79
N ASN A 259 -26.38 -7.00 -14.03
CA ASN A 259 -25.46 -8.11 -13.79
C ASN A 259 -25.83 -9.42 -14.54
N LYS A 260 -26.94 -9.45 -15.29
CA LYS A 260 -27.38 -10.63 -16.04
C LYS A 260 -27.05 -10.46 -17.53
N ASP A 261 -26.53 -11.48 -18.20
CA ASP A 261 -27.40 -12.62 -18.49
C ASP A 261 -26.71 -14.02 -18.57
N PRO A 262 -26.96 -14.94 -17.62
CA PRO A 262 -26.34 -16.26 -17.58
C PRO A 262 -26.99 -17.32 -18.52
N ARG A 263 -27.43 -16.92 -19.73
CA ARG A 263 -28.15 -17.70 -20.79
C ARG A 263 -29.67 -17.45 -20.93
N SER A 264 -30.17 -16.21 -21.01
CA SER A 264 -31.57 -15.95 -21.39
C SER A 264 -31.82 -16.36 -22.84
N THR A 265 -32.36 -17.57 -22.97
CA THR A 265 -33.29 -18.03 -24.01
C THR A 265 -33.90 -16.92 -24.87
N SER A 266 -33.36 -16.72 -26.07
CA SER A 266 -34.11 -16.35 -27.27
C SER A 266 -33.24 -16.56 -28.50
N ARG A 267 -33.74 -17.34 -29.47
CA ARG A 267 -33.18 -17.49 -30.81
C ARG A 267 -33.11 -16.12 -31.49
N THR A 268 -31.92 -15.65 -31.87
CA THR A 268 -31.81 -14.55 -32.84
C THR A 268 -32.04 -15.11 -34.24
N GLU A 269 -33.08 -14.62 -34.91
CA GLU A 269 -33.15 -14.58 -36.36
C GLU A 269 -31.89 -13.90 -36.91
N GLY A 270 -31.36 -14.43 -38.00
CA GLY A 270 -30.00 -14.14 -38.47
C GLY A 270 -29.76 -12.68 -38.82
N VAL A 271 -28.60 -12.17 -38.40
CA VAL A 271 -27.98 -10.94 -38.93
C VAL A 271 -27.97 -11.03 -40.47
N GLN A 272 -28.58 -10.08 -41.17
CA GLN A 272 -28.51 -9.99 -42.63
C GLN A 272 -27.08 -9.63 -43.06
N ILE A 273 -26.27 -10.64 -43.34
CA ILE A 273 -24.95 -10.49 -43.94
C ILE A 273 -25.13 -10.24 -45.45
N TYR A 274 -24.84 -9.03 -45.92
CA TYR A 274 -24.83 -8.74 -47.36
C TYR A 274 -23.56 -9.34 -48.00
N ARG A 275 -23.64 -10.62 -48.43
CA ARG A 275 -22.59 -11.23 -49.25
C ARG A 275 -22.64 -10.67 -50.67
N ARG A 276 -21.66 -9.85 -51.04
CA ARG A 276 -21.32 -9.60 -52.45
C ARG A 276 -20.86 -10.93 -53.06
N LYS A 277 -21.71 -11.61 -53.83
CA LYS A 277 -21.31 -12.81 -54.59
C LYS A 277 -20.19 -12.41 -55.56
N HIS A 278 -19.03 -13.07 -55.43
CA HIS A 278 -18.00 -13.05 -56.45
C HIS A 278 -18.58 -13.65 -57.74
N LEU A 279 -18.61 -12.87 -58.81
CA LEU A 279 -18.91 -13.34 -60.17
C LEU A 279 -17.77 -14.25 -60.65
N SER A 280 -17.95 -15.56 -60.53
CA SER A 280 -17.24 -16.52 -61.37
C SER A 280 -17.92 -16.55 -62.73
N ARG A 281 -17.16 -16.25 -63.79
CA ARG A 281 -17.59 -16.34 -65.20
C ARG A 281 -18.06 -17.76 -65.51
N GLN A 282 -19.36 -17.95 -65.73
CA GLN A 282 -19.88 -18.94 -66.66
C GLN A 282 -21.08 -18.35 -67.39
N SER A 283 -21.10 -18.63 -68.69
CA SER A 283 -21.98 -18.12 -69.73
C SER A 283 -23.32 -18.87 -69.78
N SER A 284 -24.44 -18.15 -69.79
CA SER A 284 -25.55 -18.36 -70.75
C SER A 284 -26.77 -17.46 -70.45
N SER A 285 -27.22 -16.77 -71.51
CA SER A 285 -28.62 -16.40 -71.87
C SER A 285 -29.54 -15.60 -70.93
N SER A 286 -29.76 -14.33 -71.35
CA SER A 286 -31.04 -13.60 -71.57
C SER A 286 -32.09 -13.34 -70.46
N GLU A 287 -32.38 -12.04 -70.31
CA GLU A 287 -33.56 -11.33 -69.73
C GLU A 287 -33.69 -11.40 -68.19
N ASP A 288 -33.74 -10.33 -67.39
CA ASP A 288 -34.34 -8.99 -67.47
C ASP A 288 -33.58 -8.02 -66.50
N PRO A 289 -33.63 -6.68 -66.64
CA PRO A 289 -32.83 -5.74 -65.85
C PRO A 289 -33.54 -5.26 -64.56
N LEU A 290 -32.74 -4.95 -63.54
CA LEU A 290 -33.08 -4.26 -62.28
C LEU A 290 -33.46 -5.14 -61.08
N ASP A 291 -32.44 -5.67 -60.42
CA ASP A 291 -32.35 -5.54 -58.96
C ASP A 291 -30.88 -5.49 -58.53
N LEU A 292 -30.20 -4.38 -58.88
CA LEU A 292 -28.92 -4.07 -58.28
C LEU A 292 -29.18 -3.79 -56.79
N PRO A 293 -28.56 -4.51 -55.84
CA PRO A 293 -28.73 -4.19 -54.42
C PRO A 293 -28.34 -2.73 -54.23
N ARG A 294 -29.30 -1.93 -53.74
CA ARG A 294 -29.11 -0.49 -53.46
C ARG A 294 -27.78 -0.33 -52.70
N PRO A 295 -26.94 0.65 -53.07
CA PRO A 295 -25.71 0.91 -52.32
C PRO A 295 -26.07 1.15 -50.85
N LEU A 296 -25.36 0.49 -49.94
CA LEU A 296 -25.59 0.61 -48.50
C LEU A 296 -25.33 2.08 -48.11
N ARG A 297 -26.38 2.89 -48.00
CA ARG A 297 -26.26 4.30 -47.60
C ARG A 297 -25.85 4.35 -46.14
N VAL A 298 -24.66 4.82 -45.81
CA VAL A 298 -24.17 4.95 -44.44
C VAL A 298 -24.36 6.38 -43.94
N LEU A 299 -24.80 6.57 -42.70
CA LEU A 299 -25.02 7.86 -42.08
C LEU A 299 -24.11 8.03 -40.84
N LYS A 300 -23.81 9.30 -40.53
CA LYS A 300 -23.19 9.69 -39.26
C LYS A 300 -24.02 9.17 -38.09
N GLY A 301 -23.34 8.59 -37.09
CA GLY A 301 -23.94 8.01 -35.90
C GLY A 301 -24.28 6.52 -36.01
N GLU A 302 -24.23 5.93 -37.20
CA GLU A 302 -24.46 4.50 -37.39
C GLU A 302 -23.21 3.67 -37.04
N VAL A 303 -23.43 2.37 -36.79
CA VAL A 303 -22.34 1.39 -36.59
C VAL A 303 -22.31 0.42 -37.78
N VAL A 304 -21.14 0.33 -38.40
CA VAL A 304 -20.90 -0.49 -39.59
C VAL A 304 -19.95 -1.64 -39.28
N GLY A 305 -20.12 -2.75 -40.01
CA GLY A 305 -19.18 -3.87 -40.01
C GLY A 305 -18.34 -3.87 -41.30
N VAL A 306 -17.05 -4.18 -41.17
CA VAL A 306 -16.10 -4.34 -42.29
C VAL A 306 -15.36 -5.66 -42.18
N ASN A 307 -14.94 -6.22 -43.31
CA ASN A 307 -14.11 -7.43 -43.28
C ASN A 307 -12.73 -7.11 -42.66
N ARG A 308 -12.24 -8.03 -41.84
CA ARG A 308 -10.86 -8.00 -41.30
C ARG A 308 -9.85 -8.24 -42.41
N ASP A 309 -8.79 -7.45 -42.42
CA ASP A 309 -7.66 -7.64 -43.32
C ASP A 309 -7.04 -9.04 -43.17
N LYS A 310 -6.75 -9.68 -44.31
CA LYS A 310 -6.15 -11.03 -44.37
C LYS A 310 -4.74 -11.10 -43.75
N LEU A 311 -4.11 -9.95 -43.46
CA LEU A 311 -2.76 -9.80 -42.91
C LEU A 311 -2.72 -9.53 -41.39
N ALA A 312 -3.87 -9.43 -40.72
CA ALA A 312 -3.91 -9.18 -39.29
C ALA A 312 -3.35 -10.39 -38.50
N SER A 313 -2.43 -10.15 -37.56
CA SER A 313 -1.74 -11.15 -36.72
C SER A 313 -2.65 -11.93 -35.74
N TRP A 314 -3.95 -11.70 -35.79
CA TRP A 314 -4.93 -12.13 -34.80
C TRP A 314 -5.65 -13.40 -35.28
N LYS A 315 -5.40 -14.53 -34.60
CA LYS A 315 -5.90 -15.87 -34.96
C LYS A 315 -7.30 -16.14 -34.40
N ASP A 316 -8.28 -15.30 -34.70
CA ASP A 316 -9.69 -15.57 -34.34
C ASP A 316 -10.54 -15.94 -35.56
N GLN A 317 -11.59 -16.75 -35.34
CA GLN A 317 -12.44 -17.28 -36.42
C GLN A 317 -13.40 -16.23 -37.01
N GLU A 318 -13.61 -15.12 -36.31
CA GLU A 318 -14.53 -14.08 -36.75
C GLU A 318 -13.88 -13.04 -37.68
N LYS A 319 -14.58 -12.76 -38.79
CA LYS A 319 -14.05 -12.03 -39.94
C LYS A 319 -14.45 -10.56 -40.01
N ILE A 320 -15.19 -10.03 -39.03
CA ILE A 320 -15.77 -8.68 -39.07
C ILE A 320 -15.18 -7.81 -37.95
N TRP A 321 -14.83 -6.56 -38.27
CA TRP A 321 -14.60 -5.46 -37.31
C TRP A 321 -15.80 -4.51 -37.34
N TYR A 322 -16.12 -3.91 -36.20
CA TYR A 322 -17.18 -2.93 -36.07
C TYR A 322 -16.61 -1.53 -35.86
N ALA A 323 -17.27 -0.51 -36.41
CA ALA A 323 -16.84 0.87 -36.27
C ALA A 323 -18.02 1.83 -36.18
N TYR A 324 -17.93 2.82 -35.30
CA TYR A 324 -18.86 3.94 -35.19
C TYR A 324 -18.52 5.02 -36.22
N VAL A 325 -19.50 5.45 -37.01
CA VAL A 325 -19.31 6.46 -38.06
C VAL A 325 -19.42 7.86 -37.47
N GLN A 326 -18.29 8.56 -37.40
CA GLN A 326 -18.21 9.94 -36.93
C GLN A 326 -18.62 10.95 -38.00
N ASP A 327 -18.21 10.70 -39.25
CA ASP A 327 -18.54 11.57 -40.37
C ASP A 327 -18.48 10.82 -41.71
N VAL A 328 -19.16 11.38 -42.72
CA VAL A 328 -19.19 10.86 -44.10
C VAL A 328 -18.72 11.96 -45.03
N ARG A 329 -17.58 11.75 -45.69
CA ARG A 329 -16.90 12.77 -46.51
C ARG A 329 -16.63 12.26 -47.91
N LEU A 330 -16.41 13.18 -48.85
CA LEU A 330 -15.84 12.85 -50.16
C LEU A 330 -14.32 13.01 -50.09
N ASN A 331 -13.59 11.98 -50.53
CA ASN A 331 -12.15 12.09 -50.67
C ASN A 331 -11.77 12.89 -51.93
N LYS A 332 -10.47 13.14 -52.14
CA LYS A 332 -9.94 13.88 -53.31
C LYS A 332 -10.26 13.26 -54.68
N LYS A 333 -10.85 12.07 -54.73
CA LYS A 333 -11.26 11.35 -55.94
C LYS A 333 -12.78 11.23 -56.05
N ASP A 334 -13.52 12.09 -55.35
CA ASP A 334 -14.99 12.11 -55.28
C ASP A 334 -15.63 10.78 -54.86
N LYS A 335 -14.90 9.97 -54.08
CA LYS A 335 -15.44 8.73 -53.48
C LYS A 335 -15.82 8.98 -52.02
N GLU A 336 -16.98 8.47 -51.62
CA GLU A 336 -17.41 8.50 -50.23
C GLU A 336 -16.47 7.67 -49.34
N VAL A 337 -16.01 8.31 -48.27
CA VAL A 337 -15.18 7.73 -47.22
C VAL A 337 -15.80 8.06 -45.86
N LEU A 338 -15.55 7.20 -44.89
CA LEU A 338 -16.08 7.26 -43.54
C LEU A 338 -14.94 7.56 -42.57
N ASP A 339 -15.12 8.57 -41.74
CA ASP A 339 -14.32 8.73 -40.54
C ASP A 339 -14.94 7.93 -39.43
N VAL A 340 -14.18 7.00 -38.86
CA VAL A 340 -14.72 6.03 -37.91
C VAL A 340 -13.91 5.93 -36.64
N VAL A 341 -14.56 5.57 -35.54
CA VAL A 341 -13.90 5.02 -34.34
C VAL A 341 -14.14 3.53 -34.28
N TRP A 342 -13.10 2.75 -34.03
CA TRP A 342 -13.22 1.30 -33.95
C TRP A 342 -13.90 0.85 -32.66
N LEU A 343 -14.69 -0.22 -32.76
CA LEU A 343 -15.30 -0.91 -31.63
C LEU A 343 -14.67 -2.30 -31.50
N TYR A 344 -14.36 -2.69 -30.28
CA TYR A 344 -13.67 -3.95 -29.97
C TYR A 344 -14.58 -4.92 -29.26
N ARG A 345 -14.51 -6.20 -29.66
CA ARG A 345 -15.10 -7.28 -28.86
C ARG A 345 -14.20 -7.56 -27.65
N PRO A 346 -14.71 -8.23 -26.61
CA PRO A 346 -13.89 -8.71 -25.50
C PRO A 346 -12.60 -9.42 -25.95
N ALA A 347 -12.69 -10.30 -26.95
CA ALA A 347 -11.56 -11.05 -27.51
C ALA A 347 -10.49 -10.20 -28.20
N ASP A 348 -10.82 -8.98 -28.63
CA ASP A 348 -9.91 -8.04 -29.28
C ASP A 348 -9.18 -7.13 -28.27
N THR A 349 -9.45 -7.27 -26.96
CA THR A 349 -8.86 -6.47 -25.87
C THR A 349 -7.91 -7.29 -24.97
N THR A 350 -7.44 -6.72 -23.86
CA THR A 350 -6.68 -7.46 -22.82
C THR A 350 -7.48 -8.56 -22.12
N LEU A 351 -8.81 -8.59 -22.26
CA LEU A 351 -9.64 -9.69 -21.74
C LEU A 351 -9.30 -11.02 -22.45
N GLY A 352 -8.88 -10.98 -23.73
CA GLY A 352 -8.43 -12.15 -24.48
C GLY A 352 -9.55 -13.16 -24.79
N LYS A 353 -9.20 -14.40 -25.13
CA LYS A 353 -10.15 -15.50 -25.45
C LYS A 353 -10.82 -16.12 -24.21
N GLU A 354 -10.79 -15.39 -23.12
CA GLU A 354 -11.34 -15.81 -21.85
C GLU A 354 -12.87 -15.55 -21.86
N THR A 355 -13.69 -16.53 -21.47
CA THR A 355 -15.13 -16.47 -21.12
C THR A 355 -15.55 -15.14 -20.49
N TYR A 356 -16.00 -14.20 -21.31
CA TYR A 356 -16.56 -12.95 -20.84
C TYR A 356 -18.08 -13.12 -20.63
N PRO A 357 -18.70 -12.57 -19.57
CA PRO A 357 -20.11 -12.87 -19.27
C PRO A 357 -21.13 -12.30 -20.27
N PHE A 358 -20.72 -11.43 -21.20
CA PHE A 358 -21.63 -10.75 -22.13
C PHE A 358 -21.15 -10.85 -23.59
N ASP A 359 -21.69 -11.81 -24.35
CA ASP A 359 -21.31 -12.04 -25.75
C ASP A 359 -21.67 -10.88 -26.70
N LYS A 360 -22.62 -10.03 -26.30
CA LYS A 360 -23.13 -8.88 -27.08
C LYS A 360 -22.55 -7.53 -26.65
N GLU A 361 -21.56 -7.50 -25.76
CA GLU A 361 -20.90 -6.25 -25.39
C GLU A 361 -19.80 -5.94 -26.42
N LEU A 362 -19.80 -4.69 -26.91
CA LEU A 362 -18.67 -4.10 -27.60
C LEU A 362 -18.07 -3.00 -26.71
N PHE A 363 -16.79 -2.72 -26.90
CA PHE A 363 -16.05 -1.65 -26.24
C PHE A 363 -15.74 -0.56 -27.25
N PHE A 364 -16.03 0.69 -26.90
CA PHE A 364 -15.53 1.82 -27.65
C PHE A 364 -14.00 1.88 -27.55
N SER A 365 -13.30 2.45 -28.53
CA SER A 365 -11.84 2.62 -28.46
C SER A 365 -11.42 4.08 -28.64
N ASP A 366 -10.15 4.35 -28.41
CA ASP A 366 -9.44 5.57 -28.83
C ASP A 366 -8.84 5.46 -30.25
N HIS A 367 -8.93 4.29 -30.88
CA HIS A 367 -8.47 4.10 -32.24
C HIS A 367 -9.49 4.57 -33.27
N CYS A 368 -9.09 5.58 -34.05
CA CYS A 368 -9.89 6.08 -35.17
C CYS A 368 -9.19 5.91 -36.51
N ALA A 369 -9.98 5.79 -37.57
CA ALA A 369 -9.53 5.81 -38.96
C ALA A 369 -10.13 7.04 -39.63
N CYS A 370 -9.42 8.16 -39.51
CA CYS A 370 -9.86 9.47 -39.98
C CYS A 370 -8.89 10.07 -41.02
N GLY A 371 -9.39 11.02 -41.81
CA GLY A 371 -8.58 11.79 -42.76
C GLY A 371 -7.96 10.91 -43.84
N ARG A 372 -6.62 10.78 -43.85
CA ARG A 372 -5.91 9.92 -44.83
C ARG A 372 -6.16 8.43 -44.60
N LYS A 373 -6.56 8.04 -43.39
CA LYS A 373 -6.89 6.65 -43.02
C LYS A 373 -8.39 6.36 -43.13
N ALA A 374 -9.20 7.31 -43.62
CA ALA A 374 -10.65 7.15 -43.70
C ALA A 374 -11.06 5.92 -44.52
N LEU A 375 -12.07 5.22 -44.04
CA LEU A 375 -12.53 3.93 -44.55
C LEU A 375 -13.41 4.13 -45.81
N PRO A 376 -13.13 3.49 -46.95
CA PRO A 376 -14.04 3.56 -48.10
C PRO A 376 -15.40 2.92 -47.80
N VAL A 377 -16.50 3.58 -48.17
CA VAL A 377 -17.87 3.02 -48.01
C VAL A 377 -18.01 1.66 -48.68
N SER A 378 -17.25 1.40 -49.75
CA SER A 378 -17.24 0.12 -50.46
C SER A 378 -16.76 -1.08 -49.64
N GLU A 379 -16.09 -0.87 -48.51
CA GLU A 379 -15.60 -1.92 -47.60
C GLU A 379 -16.62 -2.34 -46.55
N VAL A 380 -17.72 -1.58 -46.40
CA VAL A 380 -18.80 -1.90 -45.48
C VAL A 380 -19.56 -3.14 -45.94
N VAL A 381 -19.70 -4.12 -45.05
CA VAL A 381 -20.38 -5.41 -45.32
C VAL A 381 -21.72 -5.56 -44.59
N CYS A 382 -21.91 -4.83 -43.49
CA CYS A 382 -23.18 -4.82 -42.76
C CYS A 382 -23.34 -3.54 -41.91
N LYS A 383 -24.54 -3.33 -41.41
CA LYS A 383 -24.85 -2.39 -40.32
C LYS A 383 -25.37 -3.17 -39.13
N ILE A 384 -25.06 -2.69 -37.93
CA ILE A 384 -25.58 -3.28 -36.70
C ILE A 384 -26.25 -2.20 -35.85
N ASN A 385 -27.26 -2.59 -35.10
CA ASN A 385 -27.90 -1.74 -34.12
C ASN A 385 -27.17 -1.88 -32.77
N VAL A 386 -26.73 -0.75 -32.22
CA VAL A 386 -25.99 -0.69 -30.95
C VAL A 386 -26.75 0.15 -29.94
N GLU A 387 -27.02 -0.41 -28.76
CA GLU A 387 -27.51 0.38 -27.64
C GLU A 387 -26.34 1.04 -26.87
N TRP A 388 -26.39 2.36 -26.78
CA TRP A 388 -25.41 3.15 -26.02
C TRP A 388 -25.93 3.41 -24.60
N PHE A 389 -25.05 3.31 -23.60
CA PHE A 389 -25.39 3.55 -22.20
C PHE A 389 -26.60 2.73 -21.70
N PRO A 390 -26.63 1.40 -21.99
CA PRO A 390 -27.80 0.57 -21.72
C PRO A 390 -28.16 0.58 -20.24
N ARG A 391 -29.41 0.92 -19.90
CA ARG A 391 -29.87 0.98 -18.50
C ARG A 391 -30.62 -0.27 -18.04
N ASN A 392 -30.97 -1.16 -18.96
CA ASN A 392 -31.68 -2.41 -18.68
C ASN A 392 -31.15 -3.54 -19.56
N SER A 393 -31.36 -4.79 -19.15
CA SER A 393 -30.86 -5.97 -19.86
C SER A 393 -31.82 -6.47 -20.96
N LYS A 394 -32.90 -5.75 -21.28
CA LYS A 394 -33.98 -6.21 -22.18
C LYS A 394 -33.89 -5.62 -23.59
N SER A 395 -32.70 -5.18 -23.98
CA SER A 395 -32.48 -4.59 -25.29
C SER A 395 -32.81 -5.53 -26.43
N ARG A 396 -33.34 -4.96 -27.52
CA ARG A 396 -33.45 -5.64 -28.82
C ARG A 396 -32.30 -5.29 -29.77
N ALA A 397 -31.33 -4.49 -29.33
CA ALA A 397 -30.15 -4.17 -30.13
C ALA A 397 -29.30 -5.43 -30.38
N ASP A 398 -28.55 -5.42 -31.49
CA ASP A 398 -27.63 -6.50 -31.83
C ASP A 398 -26.50 -6.57 -30.79
N TYR A 399 -25.99 -5.39 -30.41
CA TYR A 399 -24.94 -5.19 -29.44
C TYR A 399 -25.25 -4.03 -28.49
N PHE A 400 -24.49 -3.91 -27.41
CA PHE A 400 -24.50 -2.74 -26.55
C PHE A 400 -23.08 -2.28 -26.20
N VAL A 401 -22.94 -0.99 -25.86
CA VAL A 401 -21.67 -0.39 -25.42
C VAL A 401 -21.93 0.48 -24.20
N ARG A 402 -21.19 0.21 -23.12
CA ARG A 402 -21.18 1.03 -21.88
C ARG A 402 -19.78 1.47 -21.45
N GLN A 403 -18.75 0.89 -22.04
CA GLN A 403 -17.36 1.07 -21.63
C GLN A 403 -16.49 1.37 -22.85
N LYS A 404 -15.40 2.09 -22.59
CA LYS A 404 -14.33 2.39 -23.53
C LYS A 404 -13.08 1.63 -23.09
N TYR A 405 -12.45 0.94 -24.03
CA TYR A 405 -11.11 0.38 -23.88
C TYR A 405 -10.10 1.39 -24.40
N ARG A 406 -9.19 1.85 -23.53
CA ARG A 406 -8.13 2.79 -23.89
C ARG A 406 -6.82 2.05 -24.13
N THR A 407 -6.09 2.48 -25.14
CA THR A 407 -4.77 1.98 -25.48
C THR A 407 -3.82 3.15 -25.64
N ASP A 408 -3.04 3.40 -24.59
CA ASP A 408 -1.92 4.34 -24.65
C ASP A 408 -0.63 3.54 -24.85
N GLU A 409 -0.14 3.54 -26.09
CA GLU A 409 1.08 2.80 -26.45
C GLU A 409 2.33 3.38 -25.78
N GLU A 410 2.40 4.70 -25.58
CA GLU A 410 3.54 5.38 -24.97
C GLU A 410 3.64 5.08 -23.48
N LEU A 411 2.50 5.10 -22.79
CA LEU A 411 2.39 4.80 -21.36
C LEU A 411 2.21 3.31 -21.06
N GLY A 412 2.08 2.48 -22.10
CA GLY A 412 1.80 1.04 -22.00
C GLY A 412 0.55 0.72 -21.18
N ALA A 413 -0.47 1.58 -21.25
CA ALA A 413 -1.70 1.46 -20.46
C ALA A 413 -2.84 0.92 -21.33
N PHE A 414 -3.40 -0.21 -20.91
CA PHE A 414 -4.47 -0.93 -21.62
C PHE A 414 -5.64 -1.15 -20.68
N ASP A 415 -6.54 -0.17 -20.54
CA ASP A 415 -7.53 -0.14 -19.46
C ASP A 415 -8.98 0.07 -19.93
N PHE A 416 -9.92 -0.16 -19.01
CA PHE A 416 -11.35 -0.02 -19.27
C PHE A 416 -11.90 1.13 -18.45
N VAL A 417 -12.59 2.06 -19.10
CA VAL A 417 -13.22 3.22 -18.45
C VAL A 417 -14.68 3.35 -18.90
N SER A 418 -15.46 4.16 -18.18
CA SER A 418 -16.83 4.45 -18.58
C SER A 418 -16.84 5.22 -19.88
N LEU A 419 -17.71 4.81 -20.81
CA LEU A 419 -17.98 5.59 -22.01
C LEU A 419 -18.56 6.95 -21.60
N LYS A 420 -18.20 8.01 -22.35
CA LYS A 420 -18.72 9.36 -22.18
C LYS A 420 -19.26 9.89 -23.51
N ASN A 421 -20.17 10.86 -23.46
CA ASN A 421 -20.66 11.52 -24.67
C ASN A 421 -19.56 12.20 -25.48
N THR A 422 -18.49 12.66 -24.80
CA THR A 422 -17.32 13.26 -25.45
C THR A 422 -16.50 12.28 -26.28
N ASP A 423 -16.63 10.95 -26.04
CA ASP A 423 -15.84 9.95 -26.75
C ASP A 423 -16.30 9.74 -28.20
N PHE A 424 -17.53 10.14 -28.56
CA PHE A 424 -18.06 9.98 -29.92
C PHE A 424 -17.42 10.93 -30.96
N THR A 425 -16.48 11.76 -30.54
CA THR A 425 -15.69 12.65 -31.40
C THR A 425 -14.21 12.41 -31.15
N CYS A 426 -13.47 12.05 -32.18
CA CYS A 426 -12.03 11.86 -32.07
C CYS A 426 -11.29 13.21 -32.00
N GLU A 427 -10.09 13.18 -31.43
CA GLU A 427 -9.28 14.40 -31.23
C GLU A 427 -8.48 14.80 -32.50
N CYS A 428 -8.61 14.07 -33.61
CA CYS A 428 -7.87 14.34 -34.85
C CYS A 428 -8.13 15.73 -35.46
N GLU A 429 -9.26 16.36 -35.13
CA GLU A 429 -9.62 17.72 -35.58
C GLU A 429 -9.60 18.75 -34.44
N SER A 430 -9.09 18.38 -33.25
CA SER A 430 -8.98 19.31 -32.12
C SER A 430 -7.86 20.33 -32.34
N VAL A 431 -8.15 21.61 -32.07
CA VAL A 431 -7.14 22.67 -32.03
C VAL A 431 -6.23 22.40 -30.82
N GLN A 432 -4.97 22.06 -31.07
CA GLN A 432 -3.96 21.90 -30.04
C GLN A 432 -3.76 23.24 -29.33
N LYS A 433 -4.10 23.31 -28.04
CA LYS A 433 -3.79 24.46 -27.18
C LYS A 433 -2.27 24.63 -27.10
N SER A 434 -1.79 25.86 -26.99
CA SER A 434 -0.37 26.11 -26.68
C SER A 434 -0.01 25.51 -25.31
N ALA A 435 1.27 25.20 -25.11
CA ALA A 435 1.75 24.68 -23.83
C ALA A 435 1.47 25.66 -22.67
N LEU A 436 1.57 26.97 -22.94
CA LEU A 436 1.29 27.99 -21.94
C LEU A 436 -0.19 28.03 -21.55
N GLU A 437 -1.12 27.95 -22.50
CA GLU A 437 -2.56 27.88 -22.19
C GLU A 437 -2.89 26.66 -21.33
N ALA A 438 -2.29 25.50 -21.63
CA ALA A 438 -2.49 24.28 -20.85
C ALA A 438 -1.94 24.40 -19.41
N VAL A 439 -0.84 25.13 -19.21
CA VAL A 439 -0.29 25.42 -17.87
C VAL A 439 -1.18 26.42 -17.13
N MET A 440 -1.62 27.50 -17.77
CA MET A 440 -2.47 28.53 -17.17
C MET A 440 -3.87 28.02 -16.80
N GLU A 441 -4.37 26.99 -17.49
CA GLU A 441 -5.63 26.32 -17.13
C GLU A 441 -5.49 25.45 -15.87
N LYS A 442 -4.29 24.93 -15.59
CA LYS A 442 -4.01 24.01 -14.48
C LYS A 442 -3.48 24.68 -13.23
N TYR A 443 -2.75 25.79 -13.37
CA TYR A 443 -1.97 26.38 -12.29
C TYR A 443 -2.15 27.90 -12.20
N ILE A 444 -2.03 28.42 -10.98
CA ILE A 444 -2.09 29.85 -10.69
C ILE A 444 -0.79 30.36 -10.06
N LYS A 445 -0.64 31.69 -9.97
CA LYS A 445 0.49 32.31 -9.24
C LYS A 445 0.53 31.80 -7.79
N GLY A 446 1.73 31.48 -7.33
CA GLY A 446 1.98 30.90 -6.01
C GLY A 446 1.93 29.38 -5.95
N ASP A 447 1.43 28.68 -6.99
CA ASP A 447 1.48 27.22 -7.03
C ASP A 447 2.91 26.70 -7.16
N THR A 448 3.14 25.54 -6.56
CA THR A 448 4.41 24.82 -6.65
C THR A 448 4.36 23.70 -7.70
N VAL A 449 5.34 23.69 -8.58
CA VAL A 449 5.45 22.73 -9.69
C VAL A 449 6.87 22.17 -9.80
N LEU A 450 6.98 20.99 -10.39
CA LEU A 450 8.23 20.40 -10.83
C LEU A 450 8.49 20.81 -12.27
N VAL A 451 9.73 21.26 -12.52
CA VAL A 451 10.18 21.66 -13.86
C VAL A 451 11.36 20.83 -14.28
N VAL A 452 11.40 20.49 -15.57
CA VAL A 452 12.50 19.73 -16.16
C VAL A 452 13.73 20.61 -16.24
N GLN A 453 14.83 20.14 -15.67
CA GLN A 453 16.16 20.70 -15.90
C GLN A 453 17.00 19.73 -16.71
N HIS A 454 17.33 20.12 -17.93
CA HIS A 454 18.23 19.37 -18.79
C HIS A 454 19.68 19.57 -18.36
N LYS A 455 20.32 18.51 -17.84
CA LYS A 455 21.74 18.48 -17.49
C LYS A 455 22.46 17.49 -18.40
N GLY A 456 22.79 17.92 -19.61
CA GLY A 456 23.42 17.05 -20.62
C GLY A 456 22.47 15.94 -21.05
N ALA A 457 22.81 14.68 -20.77
CA ALA A 457 22.02 13.50 -21.16
C ALA A 457 20.93 13.09 -20.14
N THR A 458 20.88 13.73 -18.97
CA THR A 458 19.89 13.44 -17.93
C THR A 458 18.93 14.61 -17.73
N SER A 459 17.67 14.29 -17.42
CA SER A 459 16.63 15.24 -17.07
C SER A 459 16.24 15.01 -15.61
N GLU A 460 16.42 16.01 -14.77
CA GLU A 460 16.03 16.00 -13.35
C GLU A 460 14.85 16.96 -13.14
N LEU A 461 14.01 16.68 -12.15
CA LEU A 461 12.92 17.57 -11.77
C LEU A 461 13.29 18.45 -10.57
N GLU A 462 13.09 19.75 -10.71
CA GLU A 462 13.30 20.72 -9.64
C GLU A 462 11.99 21.39 -9.19
N PRO A 463 11.76 21.51 -7.86
CA PRO A 463 10.61 22.23 -7.35
C PRO A 463 10.82 23.75 -7.47
N VAL A 464 9.81 24.43 -8.01
CA VAL A 464 9.77 25.88 -8.15
C VAL A 464 8.40 26.43 -7.78
N VAL A 465 8.32 27.74 -7.54
CA VAL A 465 7.04 28.46 -7.32
C VAL A 465 6.73 29.29 -8.55
N ILE A 466 5.51 29.19 -9.08
CA ILE A 466 5.07 30.05 -10.19
C ILE A 466 4.90 31.49 -9.69
N VAL A 467 5.59 32.42 -10.35
CA VAL A 467 5.54 33.86 -10.03
C VAL A 467 4.66 34.60 -11.04
N ASP A 468 4.83 34.32 -12.34
CA ASP A 468 4.06 34.98 -13.40
C ASP A 468 4.01 34.17 -14.70
N PHE A 469 3.16 34.59 -15.64
CA PHE A 469 3.02 34.04 -16.98
C PHE A 469 3.27 35.14 -18.03
N VAL A 470 4.15 34.87 -19.00
CA VAL A 470 4.53 35.82 -20.05
C VAL A 470 4.00 35.32 -21.40
N LEU A 471 2.78 35.77 -21.74
CA LEU A 471 2.04 35.29 -22.92
C LEU A 471 2.80 35.48 -24.23
N GLU A 472 3.40 36.66 -24.42
CA GLU A 472 4.12 37.01 -25.65
C GLU A 472 5.30 36.08 -25.97
N LYS A 473 5.85 35.40 -24.96
CA LYS A 473 7.04 34.55 -25.08
C LYS A 473 6.78 33.07 -24.83
N GLU A 474 5.53 32.69 -24.55
CA GLU A 474 5.16 31.34 -24.09
C GLU A 474 5.99 30.85 -22.89
N GLN A 475 6.25 31.76 -21.94
CA GLN A 475 7.14 31.51 -20.80
C GLN A 475 6.41 31.62 -19.46
N VAL A 476 6.93 30.91 -18.47
CA VAL A 476 6.52 30.97 -17.07
C VAL A 476 7.68 31.54 -16.27
N VAL A 477 7.43 32.59 -15.48
CA VAL A 477 8.41 33.13 -14.52
C VAL A 477 8.28 32.33 -13.24
N VAL A 478 9.37 31.72 -12.81
CA VAL A 478 9.39 30.84 -11.64
C VAL A 478 10.43 31.30 -10.61
N ARG A 479 10.15 31.04 -9.35
CA ARG A 479 11.06 31.25 -8.23
C ARG A 479 11.85 29.98 -7.97
N ARG A 480 13.17 30.14 -7.87
CA ARG A 480 14.08 29.05 -7.53
C ARG A 480 13.95 28.69 -6.05
N LEU A 481 13.77 27.40 -5.78
CA LEU A 481 14.00 26.81 -4.46
C LEU A 481 15.33 26.06 -4.49
N LYS A 482 16.05 26.05 -3.38
CA LYS A 482 17.28 25.25 -3.24
C LYS A 482 17.05 24.08 -2.31
N ARG A 483 17.65 22.93 -2.58
CA ARG A 483 17.65 21.77 -1.68
C ARG A 483 18.73 21.93 -0.63
N ALA A 484 18.38 21.85 0.64
CA ALA A 484 19.32 22.06 1.74
C ALA A 484 20.47 21.02 1.70
N ALA A 485 20.13 19.74 1.61
CA ALA A 485 21.13 18.67 1.56
C ALA A 485 22.03 18.76 0.30
N ARG A 486 21.43 18.86 -0.89
CA ARG A 486 22.18 18.80 -2.16
C ARG A 486 22.89 20.10 -2.52
N ASP A 487 22.16 21.22 -2.52
CA ASP A 487 22.66 22.48 -3.07
C ASP A 487 23.47 23.28 -2.04
N LEU A 488 23.21 23.07 -0.75
CA LEU A 488 23.88 23.75 0.35
C LEU A 488 24.83 22.84 1.13
N LYS A 489 24.84 21.52 0.84
CA LYS A 489 25.67 20.52 1.54
C LYS A 489 25.39 20.45 3.05
N ASP A 490 24.13 20.66 3.45
CA ASP A 490 23.70 20.46 4.83
C ASP A 490 23.47 18.96 5.07
N GLU A 491 24.44 18.28 5.67
CA GLU A 491 24.41 16.85 5.96
C GLU A 491 23.29 16.44 6.93
N ARG A 492 22.72 17.39 7.68
CA ARG A 492 21.62 17.14 8.62
C ARG A 492 20.24 17.30 7.98
N ALA A 493 20.17 17.91 6.80
CA ALA A 493 18.92 18.18 6.12
C ALA A 493 18.39 16.93 5.41
N ARG A 494 17.06 16.78 5.38
CA ARG A 494 16.43 15.68 4.65
C ARG A 494 16.43 15.96 3.13
N PRO A 495 16.35 14.94 2.26
CA PRO A 495 16.43 15.12 0.80
C PRO A 495 15.39 16.08 0.20
N ASN A 496 14.22 16.18 0.83
CA ASN A 496 13.10 17.02 0.42
C ASN A 496 12.99 18.34 1.21
N GLU A 497 13.99 18.68 2.04
CA GLU A 497 14.08 19.97 2.72
C GLU A 497 14.60 21.04 1.75
N LEU A 498 13.84 22.12 1.64
CA LEU A 498 14.06 23.24 0.74
C LEU A 498 14.39 24.53 1.50
N VAL A 499 15.07 25.42 0.81
CA VAL A 499 15.39 26.78 1.25
C VAL A 499 14.75 27.76 0.30
N TRP A 500 13.99 28.69 0.86
CA TRP A 500 13.36 29.75 0.08
C TRP A 500 14.40 30.75 -0.43
N THR A 501 14.28 31.14 -1.70
CA THR A 501 15.15 32.17 -2.29
C THR A 501 14.34 33.30 -2.92
N ASN A 502 14.98 34.46 -3.10
CA ASN A 502 14.42 35.58 -3.87
C ASN A 502 14.85 35.55 -5.35
N GLN A 503 15.49 34.47 -5.81
CA GLN A 503 15.94 34.33 -7.19
C GLN A 503 14.78 33.85 -8.07
N THR A 504 14.52 34.57 -9.16
CA THR A 504 13.52 34.19 -10.18
C THR A 504 14.18 34.05 -11.54
N TYR A 505 13.62 33.20 -12.39
CA TYR A 505 14.06 33.01 -13.77
C TYR A 505 12.88 32.57 -14.65
N SER A 506 12.99 32.74 -15.96
CA SER A 506 11.97 32.30 -16.92
C SER A 506 12.28 30.92 -17.48
N ILE A 507 11.24 30.12 -17.69
CA ILE A 507 11.28 28.80 -18.36
C ILE A 507 10.24 28.76 -19.47
N HIS A 508 10.41 27.85 -20.44
CA HIS A 508 9.34 27.58 -21.38
C HIS A 508 8.21 26.81 -20.70
N ALA A 509 6.97 27.07 -21.11
CA ALA A 509 5.81 26.39 -20.54
C ALA A 509 5.84 24.87 -20.73
N ILE A 510 6.52 24.37 -21.77
CA ILE A 510 6.70 22.93 -22.02
C ILE A 510 7.58 22.25 -20.96
N ASP A 511 8.42 23.00 -20.23
CA ASP A 511 9.30 22.45 -19.20
C ASP A 511 8.57 22.23 -17.86
N VAL A 512 7.30 22.67 -17.75
CA VAL A 512 6.46 22.45 -16.57
C VAL A 512 5.86 21.05 -16.64
N GLU A 513 6.35 20.15 -15.78
CA GLU A 513 5.97 18.73 -15.80
C GLU A 513 4.66 18.51 -15.03
N ARG A 514 4.67 18.78 -13.72
CA ARG A 514 3.54 18.46 -12.83
C ARG A 514 3.56 19.26 -11.53
N LYS A 515 2.45 19.24 -10.78
CA LYS A 515 2.36 19.83 -9.43
C LYS A 515 3.27 19.09 -8.44
N CYS A 516 3.88 19.83 -7.52
CA CYS A 516 4.43 19.29 -6.27
C CYS A 516 3.79 19.99 -5.08
N HIS A 517 3.97 19.43 -3.89
CA HIS A 517 3.40 19.95 -2.65
C HIS A 517 4.50 20.51 -1.77
N VAL A 518 4.45 21.81 -1.47
CA VAL A 518 5.44 22.48 -0.61
C VAL A 518 4.75 23.18 0.55
N ARG A 519 5.25 22.97 1.78
CA ARG A 519 4.75 23.64 2.99
C ARG A 519 5.88 24.25 3.80
N PHE A 520 5.54 25.19 4.67
CA PHE A 520 6.47 25.71 5.66
C PHE A 520 6.36 24.94 6.97
N TYR A 521 7.49 24.60 7.57
CA TYR A 521 7.59 24.08 8.93
C TYR A 521 8.71 24.80 9.68
N SER A 522 8.62 24.87 11.01
CA SER A 522 9.69 25.45 11.82
C SER A 522 10.87 24.47 11.97
N LYS A 523 12.07 24.98 12.28
CA LYS A 523 13.19 24.12 12.68
C LYS A 523 12.91 23.32 13.96
N GLU A 524 12.03 23.85 14.83
CA GLU A 524 11.56 23.11 16.00
C GLU A 524 10.69 21.90 15.61
N ASP A 525 9.84 22.03 14.59
CA ASP A 525 9.05 20.90 14.07
C ASP A 525 9.95 19.79 13.51
N VAL A 526 11.03 20.17 12.82
CA VAL A 526 12.04 19.20 12.37
C VAL A 526 12.72 18.54 13.57
N ALA A 527 13.22 19.33 14.53
CA ALA A 527 13.95 18.83 15.69
C ALA A 527 13.10 17.90 16.57
N ARG A 528 11.80 18.20 16.73
CA ARG A 528 10.83 17.40 17.48
C ARG A 528 10.12 16.33 16.65
N ARG A 529 10.49 16.14 15.37
CA ARG A 529 9.86 15.18 14.44
C ARG A 529 8.34 15.33 14.34
N ARG A 530 7.85 16.57 14.28
CA ARG A 530 6.42 16.92 14.19
C ARG A 530 5.91 17.11 12.75
N ILE A 531 6.75 16.88 11.74
CA ILE A 531 6.34 16.97 10.34
C ILE A 531 5.49 15.74 10.01
N PRO A 532 4.21 15.90 9.60
CA PRO A 532 3.34 14.77 9.32
C PRO A 532 3.66 14.11 7.96
N ALA A 533 3.35 12.82 7.85
CA ALA A 533 3.26 12.14 6.55
C ALA A 533 2.31 12.88 5.59
N PRO A 534 2.62 12.94 4.28
CA PRO A 534 3.79 12.36 3.62
C PRO A 534 5.02 13.28 3.58
N TYR A 535 4.99 14.48 4.18
CA TYR A 535 6.13 15.41 4.12
C TYR A 535 7.38 14.87 4.83
N GLU A 536 7.22 13.99 5.81
CA GLU A 536 8.32 13.26 6.47
C GLU A 536 8.84 12.04 5.70
N ARG A 537 8.32 11.76 4.50
CA ARG A 537 8.68 10.58 3.68
C ARG A 537 9.69 10.90 2.59
N ASP A 538 10.67 11.77 2.89
CA ASP A 538 11.84 12.07 2.05
C ASP A 538 11.54 12.34 0.57
N GLY A 539 10.41 13.00 0.26
CA GLY A 539 10.05 13.36 -1.11
C GLY A 539 9.04 12.45 -1.80
N GLN A 540 8.52 11.42 -1.11
CA GLN A 540 7.39 10.63 -1.62
C GLN A 540 6.19 11.54 -1.94
N VAL A 541 5.45 11.17 -2.99
CA VAL A 541 4.31 11.93 -3.54
C VAL A 541 4.67 13.39 -3.89
N ASP A 542 5.93 13.64 -4.28
CA ASP A 542 6.45 14.98 -4.61
C ASP A 542 6.18 16.02 -3.50
N CYS A 543 6.27 15.59 -2.24
CA CYS A 543 6.09 16.43 -1.06
C CYS A 543 7.43 16.95 -0.51
N PHE A 544 7.52 18.27 -0.34
CA PHE A 544 8.69 18.99 0.12
C PHE A 544 8.31 19.97 1.23
N TYR A 545 9.29 20.45 1.98
CA TYR A 545 9.05 21.49 2.96
C TYR A 545 10.17 22.50 3.08
N ILE A 546 9.84 23.71 3.53
CA ILE A 546 10.77 24.83 3.69
C ILE A 546 10.91 25.18 5.17
N THR A 547 12.16 25.33 5.63
CA THR A 547 12.49 25.64 7.03
C THR A 547 13.34 26.90 7.21
N SER A 548 13.87 27.46 6.12
CA SER A 548 14.78 28.61 6.18
C SER A 548 14.71 29.51 4.95
N TRP A 549 15.14 30.75 5.16
CA TRP A 549 15.31 31.78 4.11
C TRP A 549 16.77 31.91 3.71
N LEU A 550 17.02 32.05 2.40
CA LEU A 550 18.31 32.50 1.88
C LEU A 550 18.38 34.03 1.89
N VAL A 551 19.17 34.61 2.79
CA VAL A 551 19.36 36.06 2.91
C VAL A 551 20.78 36.45 2.44
N HIS A 552 20.86 37.42 1.54
CA HIS A 552 22.14 38.01 1.11
C HIS A 552 22.45 39.24 1.96
N ARG A 553 23.53 39.22 2.76
CA ARG A 553 24.03 40.40 3.48
C ARG A 553 25.54 40.55 3.26
N LYS A 554 25.97 41.73 2.76
CA LYS A 554 27.38 42.17 2.69
C LYS A 554 28.34 41.04 2.24
N ASP A 555 28.10 40.48 1.06
CA ASP A 555 28.90 39.42 0.43
C ASP A 555 28.99 38.08 1.19
N LYS A 556 28.14 37.86 2.19
CA LYS A 556 27.93 36.54 2.83
C LYS A 556 26.48 36.09 2.67
N ILE A 557 26.32 34.83 2.29
CA ILE A 557 25.03 34.13 2.32
C ILE A 557 24.78 33.74 3.77
N LYS A 558 23.68 34.23 4.36
CA LYS A 558 23.25 33.86 5.72
C LYS A 558 21.87 33.21 5.66
N TYR A 559 21.74 32.08 6.34
CA TYR A 559 20.47 31.39 6.50
C TYR A 559 19.79 31.94 7.75
N GLU A 560 18.59 32.47 7.57
CA GLU A 560 17.78 32.91 8.69
C GLU A 560 16.63 31.90 8.85
N GLU A 561 16.44 31.43 10.08
CA GLU A 561 15.35 30.54 10.42
C GLU A 561 14.01 31.22 10.15
N LEU A 562 13.03 30.41 9.75
CA LEU A 562 11.67 30.87 9.59
C LEU A 562 11.06 31.25 10.95
N SER A 563 11.14 32.53 11.31
CA SER A 563 10.51 33.12 12.49
C SER A 563 9.64 34.34 12.10
N GLY A 564 8.40 34.07 11.68
CA GLY A 564 7.43 35.10 11.31
C GLY A 564 6.25 34.53 10.51
N PRO A 565 5.16 35.29 10.27
CA PRO A 565 4.06 34.82 9.43
C PRO A 565 4.57 34.46 8.03
N PHE A 566 4.30 33.24 7.60
CA PHE A 566 4.75 32.68 6.32
C PHE A 566 4.31 33.59 5.15
N LEU A 567 5.21 33.86 4.20
CA LEU A 567 4.97 34.78 3.08
C LEU A 567 3.66 34.47 2.33
N VAL A 568 2.94 35.53 1.98
CA VAL A 568 1.63 35.52 1.29
C VAL A 568 1.68 34.95 -0.15
N SER A 569 2.87 34.73 -0.71
CA SER A 569 3.05 34.43 -2.14
C SER A 569 3.13 32.95 -2.53
N LEU A 570 3.04 32.00 -1.58
CA LEU A 570 3.05 30.56 -1.89
C LEU A 570 1.71 29.93 -1.49
N ASN A 571 1.10 29.21 -2.44
CA ASN A 571 -0.06 28.38 -2.17
C ASN A 571 0.43 27.06 -1.58
N GLN A 572 0.31 26.92 -0.26
CA GLN A 572 0.82 25.75 0.44
C GLN A 572 0.17 24.46 -0.07
N GLY A 573 0.98 23.41 -0.15
CA GLY A 573 0.52 22.06 -0.45
C GLY A 573 -0.53 21.58 0.55
N PHE A 574 -1.14 20.42 0.25
CA PHE A 574 -2.20 19.88 1.10
C PHE A 574 -1.72 19.73 2.54
N ASP A 575 -2.59 20.04 3.49
CA ASP A 575 -2.31 19.94 4.91
C ASP A 575 -2.80 18.59 5.44
N PRO A 576 -1.91 17.69 5.91
CA PRO A 576 -2.32 16.39 6.42
C PRO A 576 -3.07 16.45 7.77
N ILE A 577 -2.92 17.56 8.50
CA ILE A 577 -3.49 17.72 9.85
C ILE A 577 -4.86 18.43 9.76
N SER A 578 -5.05 19.26 8.73
CA SER A 578 -6.35 19.90 8.50
C SER A 578 -7.39 18.88 8.00
N PRO A 579 -8.67 19.01 8.39
CA PRO A 579 -9.73 18.19 7.85
C PRO A 579 -9.77 18.25 6.32
N PRO A 580 -9.86 17.11 5.61
CA PRO A 580 -9.87 17.10 4.16
C PRO A 580 -11.13 17.81 3.63
N PRO A 581 -11.05 18.46 2.45
CA PRO A 581 -12.17 19.22 1.87
C PRO A 581 -13.37 18.33 1.51
N ARG A 582 -13.15 17.02 1.43
CA ARG A 582 -14.17 16.00 1.25
C ARG A 582 -14.01 14.94 2.32
N LYS A 583 -15.14 14.37 2.75
CA LYS A 583 -15.12 13.23 3.67
C LYS A 583 -14.31 12.07 3.05
N PRO A 584 -13.37 11.47 3.80
CA PRO A 584 -12.65 10.28 3.35
C PRO A 584 -13.62 9.12 3.08
N LEU A 585 -13.29 8.30 2.07
CA LEU A 585 -14.04 7.09 1.76
C LEU A 585 -13.90 6.09 2.91
N LYS A 586 -15.01 5.47 3.30
CA LYS A 586 -14.99 4.39 4.29
C LYS A 586 -14.39 3.11 3.69
N GLY A 587 -13.24 2.69 4.20
CA GLY A 587 -12.48 1.54 3.70
C GLY A 587 -12.71 0.25 4.47
N ILE A 588 -12.66 -0.88 3.75
CA ILE A 588 -12.39 -2.21 4.29
C ILE A 588 -11.05 -2.73 3.73
N ALA A 589 -10.19 -3.21 4.62
CA ALA A 589 -8.91 -3.82 4.30
C ALA A 589 -9.00 -5.33 4.40
N LEU A 590 -8.92 -6.01 3.25
CA LEU A 590 -8.96 -7.47 3.15
C LEU A 590 -7.55 -8.03 3.07
N TYR A 591 -7.26 -9.07 3.86
CA TYR A 591 -5.90 -9.62 3.98
C TYR A 591 -4.91 -8.53 4.40
N CYS A 592 -5.30 -7.74 5.41
CA CYS A 592 -4.64 -6.48 5.75
C CYS A 592 -3.21 -6.66 6.29
N GLY A 593 -2.86 -7.88 6.73
CA GLY A 593 -1.60 -8.16 7.39
C GLY A 593 -1.36 -7.21 8.56
N GLY A 594 -0.14 -6.70 8.69
CA GLY A 594 0.20 -5.69 9.68
C GLY A 594 -0.25 -4.26 9.35
N GLY A 595 -0.87 -4.03 8.19
CA GLY A 595 -1.48 -2.73 7.82
C GLY A 595 -0.63 -1.77 6.99
N ASN A 596 0.58 -2.15 6.56
CA ASN A 596 1.47 -1.26 5.80
C ASN A 596 0.83 -0.71 4.51
N PHE A 597 0.11 -1.55 3.77
CA PHE A 597 -0.53 -1.13 2.53
C PHE A 597 -1.66 -0.12 2.79
N ASP A 598 -2.48 -0.40 3.81
CA ASP A 598 -3.62 0.43 4.18
C ASP A 598 -3.17 1.76 4.77
N ARG A 599 -2.12 1.76 5.60
CA ARG A 599 -1.53 2.98 6.14
C ARG A 599 -1.07 3.92 5.03
N GLY A 600 -0.43 3.40 3.98
CA GLY A 600 -0.03 4.20 2.83
C GLY A 600 -1.22 4.83 2.09
N LEU A 601 -2.37 4.14 2.04
CA LEU A 601 -3.60 4.67 1.45
C LEU A 601 -4.25 5.76 2.34
N GLU A 602 -4.24 5.57 3.66
CA GLU A 602 -4.73 6.56 4.63
C GLU A 602 -3.86 7.82 4.69
N GLU A 603 -2.54 7.69 4.58
CA GLU A 603 -1.60 8.82 4.49
C GLU A 603 -1.87 9.71 3.26
N GLY A 604 -2.54 9.18 2.22
CA GLY A 604 -3.03 9.95 1.08
C GLY A 604 -4.29 10.80 1.38
N GLY A 605 -4.92 10.63 2.54
CA GLY A 605 -6.05 11.43 3.03
C GLY A 605 -7.42 11.16 2.38
N ALA A 606 -7.48 10.33 1.33
CA ALA A 606 -8.71 10.04 0.59
C ALA A 606 -9.54 8.89 1.19
N VAL A 607 -8.94 8.05 2.03
CA VAL A 607 -9.52 6.84 2.60
C VAL A 607 -9.29 6.83 4.10
N LYS A 608 -10.27 6.32 4.85
CA LYS A 608 -10.12 5.92 6.26
C LYS A 608 -10.63 4.50 6.42
N VAL A 609 -9.79 3.59 6.92
CA VAL A 609 -10.16 2.19 7.12
C VAL A 609 -11.02 2.08 8.36
N HIS A 610 -12.19 1.45 8.21
CA HIS A 610 -13.13 1.18 9.31
C HIS A 610 -13.25 -0.32 9.63
N TYR A 611 -12.87 -1.18 8.69
CA TYR A 611 -12.91 -2.63 8.84
C TYR A 611 -11.58 -3.21 8.36
N ALA A 612 -10.95 -4.05 9.16
CA ALA A 612 -9.74 -4.76 8.75
C ALA A 612 -9.89 -6.26 9.07
N VAL A 613 -9.60 -7.09 8.07
CA VAL A 613 -9.84 -8.54 8.12
C VAL A 613 -8.54 -9.27 7.82
N ASP A 614 -8.05 -10.04 8.79
CA ASP A 614 -6.92 -10.94 8.58
C ASP A 614 -7.02 -12.19 9.44
N TRP A 615 -6.48 -13.29 8.92
CA TRP A 615 -6.46 -14.58 9.59
C TRP A 615 -5.28 -14.69 10.57
N ASN A 616 -4.18 -13.98 10.32
CA ASN A 616 -2.97 -14.11 11.12
C ASN A 616 -3.05 -13.25 12.38
N LYS A 617 -3.07 -13.94 13.53
CA LYS A 617 -3.10 -13.35 14.87
C LYS A 617 -2.07 -12.23 15.08
N ASP A 618 -0.81 -12.49 14.76
CA ASP A 618 0.28 -11.54 15.03
C ASP A 618 0.17 -10.32 14.11
N ALA A 619 -0.23 -10.54 12.86
CA ALA A 619 -0.40 -9.48 11.87
C ALA A 619 -1.54 -8.53 12.26
N ILE A 620 -2.72 -9.04 12.61
CA ILE A 620 -3.85 -8.17 12.96
C ILE A 620 -3.67 -7.44 14.30
N HIS A 621 -2.94 -8.02 15.26
CA HIS A 621 -2.55 -7.29 16.47
C HIS A 621 -1.48 -6.24 16.18
N SER A 622 -0.54 -6.51 15.25
CA SER A 622 0.38 -5.49 14.74
C SER A 622 -0.36 -4.36 14.04
N TYR A 623 -1.42 -4.68 13.28
CA TYR A 623 -2.32 -3.69 12.69
C TYR A 623 -2.93 -2.82 13.79
N ARG A 624 -3.57 -3.43 14.82
CA ARG A 624 -4.15 -2.71 15.98
C ARG A 624 -3.16 -1.77 16.64
N ALA A 625 -1.94 -2.25 16.88
CA ALA A 625 -0.90 -1.48 17.56
C ALA A 625 -0.50 -0.21 16.79
N ASN A 626 -0.77 -0.13 15.48
CA ASN A 626 -0.38 1.00 14.62
C ASN A 626 -1.56 1.87 14.17
N ILE A 627 -2.80 1.55 14.57
CA ILE A 627 -3.96 2.43 14.34
C ILE A 627 -3.91 3.59 15.35
N ALA A 628 -4.13 4.82 14.88
CA ALA A 628 -4.16 5.99 15.75
C ALA A 628 -5.37 5.99 16.72
N GLU A 629 -6.52 5.50 16.24
CA GLU A 629 -7.78 5.40 17.00
C GLU A 629 -8.29 3.95 16.94
N PRO A 630 -7.66 3.00 17.66
CA PRO A 630 -7.92 1.57 17.49
C PRO A 630 -9.37 1.16 17.77
N ASP A 631 -10.09 1.94 18.60
CA ASP A 631 -11.50 1.67 18.94
C ASP A 631 -12.49 2.13 17.86
N LYS A 632 -12.02 2.89 16.85
CA LYS A 632 -12.82 3.31 15.69
C LYS A 632 -12.68 2.38 14.49
N VAL A 633 -11.89 1.32 14.61
CA VAL A 633 -11.66 0.33 13.56
C VAL A 633 -12.12 -1.03 14.04
N HIS A 634 -13.00 -1.66 13.26
CA HIS A 634 -13.47 -3.00 13.52
C HIS A 634 -12.46 -4.01 12.98
N LEU A 635 -11.83 -4.75 13.89
CA LEU A 635 -10.83 -5.76 13.57
C LEU A 635 -11.44 -7.16 13.63
N PHE A 636 -11.37 -7.89 12.52
CA PHE A 636 -11.86 -9.27 12.42
C PHE A 636 -10.68 -10.22 12.28
N HIS A 637 -10.33 -10.90 13.38
CA HIS A 637 -9.28 -11.92 13.41
C HIS A 637 -9.86 -13.27 12.95
N GLY A 638 -9.88 -13.50 11.64
CA GLY A 638 -10.50 -14.68 11.04
C GLY A 638 -10.40 -14.74 9.52
N SER A 639 -11.07 -15.74 8.94
CA SER A 639 -11.09 -15.92 7.48
C SER A 639 -11.96 -14.86 6.82
N VAL A 640 -11.48 -14.26 5.73
CA VAL A 640 -12.32 -13.42 4.86
C VAL A 640 -13.54 -14.17 4.32
N ASN A 641 -13.47 -15.50 4.22
CA ASN A 641 -14.61 -16.33 3.77
C ASN A 641 -15.69 -16.41 4.85
N ASP A 642 -15.29 -16.57 6.12
CA ASP A 642 -16.23 -16.52 7.26
C ASP A 642 -16.87 -15.14 7.38
N TYR A 643 -16.08 -14.08 7.17
CA TYR A 643 -16.56 -12.70 7.14
C TYR A 643 -17.62 -12.50 6.05
N LEU A 644 -17.29 -12.88 4.80
CA LEU A 644 -18.20 -12.70 3.67
C LEU A 644 -19.47 -13.54 3.80
N SER A 645 -19.35 -14.77 4.31
CA SER A 645 -20.50 -15.64 4.58
C SER A 645 -21.46 -14.99 5.60
N GLN A 646 -20.92 -14.47 6.71
CA GLN A 646 -21.71 -13.72 7.71
C GLN A 646 -22.34 -12.44 7.13
N ALA A 647 -21.61 -11.70 6.30
CA ALA A 647 -22.14 -10.49 5.66
C ALA A 647 -23.29 -10.80 4.68
N ILE A 648 -23.15 -11.85 3.87
CA ILE A 648 -24.20 -12.30 2.93
C ILE A 648 -25.46 -12.74 3.67
N GLN A 649 -25.30 -13.37 4.83
CA GLN A 649 -26.38 -13.81 5.71
C GLN A 649 -27.02 -12.65 6.51
N GLY A 650 -26.53 -11.42 6.37
CA GLY A 650 -27.10 -10.25 7.06
C GLY A 650 -26.79 -10.20 8.55
N SER A 651 -25.58 -10.60 8.95
CA SER A 651 -25.11 -10.47 10.34
C SER A 651 -25.30 -9.03 10.87
N ASN A 652 -25.78 -8.90 12.10
CA ASN A 652 -25.93 -7.62 12.80
C ASN A 652 -24.73 -7.29 13.71
N ARG A 653 -23.64 -8.05 13.60
CA ARG A 653 -22.45 -7.79 14.42
C ARG A 653 -21.76 -6.50 13.98
N PRO A 654 -21.27 -5.66 14.91
CA PRO A 654 -20.66 -4.37 14.57
C PRO A 654 -19.37 -4.51 13.75
N ASP A 655 -18.67 -5.64 13.88
CA ASP A 655 -17.44 -5.92 13.17
C ASP A 655 -17.64 -6.47 11.75
N ILE A 656 -18.88 -6.75 11.35
CA ILE A 656 -19.25 -7.12 9.98
C ILE A 656 -19.92 -5.92 9.31
N ALA A 657 -19.31 -5.43 8.23
CA ALA A 657 -19.80 -4.29 7.49
C ALA A 657 -21.12 -4.61 6.78
N THR A 658 -22.03 -3.64 6.74
CA THR A 658 -23.27 -3.76 5.95
C THR A 658 -23.11 -3.09 4.59
N ILE A 659 -24.08 -3.33 3.68
CA ILE A 659 -24.10 -2.64 2.40
C ILE A 659 -24.30 -1.14 2.62
N GLY A 660 -23.34 -0.34 2.15
CA GLY A 660 -23.30 1.11 2.35
C GLY A 660 -22.23 1.57 3.32
N ASP A 661 -21.71 0.68 4.17
CA ASP A 661 -20.58 0.99 5.05
C ASP A 661 -19.24 0.97 4.31
N VAL A 662 -19.17 0.22 3.21
CA VAL A 662 -17.96 0.06 2.40
C VAL A 662 -18.03 0.90 1.13
N GLU A 663 -17.14 1.89 1.05
CA GLU A 663 -16.98 2.76 -0.13
C GLU A 663 -15.63 2.53 -0.83
N PHE A 664 -14.66 1.99 -0.11
CA PHE A 664 -13.35 1.63 -0.62
C PHE A 664 -12.96 0.21 -0.18
N VAL A 665 -12.33 -0.57 -1.06
CA VAL A 665 -11.75 -1.89 -0.72
C VAL A 665 -10.27 -1.90 -1.04
N SER A 666 -9.41 -2.20 -0.07
CA SER A 666 -8.02 -2.64 -0.31
C SER A 666 -7.92 -4.15 -0.17
N ALA A 667 -7.11 -4.79 -1.02
CA ALA A 667 -6.87 -6.23 -0.95
C ALA A 667 -5.45 -6.61 -1.35
N GLY A 668 -4.76 -7.38 -0.50
CA GLY A 668 -3.45 -8.00 -0.76
C GLY A 668 -3.52 -9.53 -0.63
N ASN A 669 -4.38 -10.18 -1.42
CA ASN A 669 -4.69 -11.59 -1.23
C ASN A 669 -3.47 -12.53 -1.46
N PRO A 670 -3.45 -13.72 -0.83
CA PRO A 670 -2.34 -14.66 -0.93
C PRO A 670 -1.89 -14.95 -2.38
N CYS A 671 -0.59 -14.83 -2.63
CA CYS A 671 0.01 -14.98 -3.95
C CYS A 671 0.85 -16.26 -4.12
N THR A 672 0.91 -17.11 -3.08
CA THR A 672 1.71 -18.34 -3.01
C THR A 672 1.38 -19.31 -4.14
N GLY A 673 0.11 -19.44 -4.53
CA GLY A 673 -0.33 -20.25 -5.66
C GLY A 673 0.26 -19.80 -7.02
N PHE A 674 0.66 -18.53 -7.15
CA PHE A 674 1.22 -17.96 -8.38
C PHE A 674 2.75 -17.88 -8.38
N SER A 675 3.38 -18.01 -7.21
CA SER A 675 4.82 -17.84 -7.03
C SER A 675 5.64 -18.81 -7.87
N SER A 676 6.78 -18.35 -8.41
CA SER A 676 7.76 -19.22 -9.07
C SER A 676 8.50 -20.13 -8.07
N LEU A 677 8.51 -19.77 -6.78
CA LEU A 677 9.17 -20.54 -5.72
C LEU A 677 8.28 -21.63 -5.14
N GLN A 678 7.01 -21.73 -5.54
CA GLN A 678 6.10 -22.80 -5.10
C GLN A 678 6.32 -24.05 -5.97
N PRO A 679 6.90 -25.15 -5.44
CA PRO A 679 7.19 -26.34 -6.25
C PRO A 679 5.91 -27.07 -6.68
N ASP A 680 4.91 -27.13 -5.81
CA ASP A 680 3.63 -27.78 -6.10
C ASP A 680 2.47 -26.77 -6.18
N LYS A 681 2.22 -26.32 -7.41
CA LYS A 681 1.12 -25.41 -7.76
C LYS A 681 -0.26 -26.11 -7.78
N GLN A 682 -0.30 -27.45 -7.75
CA GLN A 682 -1.53 -28.23 -7.81
C GLN A 682 -1.96 -28.78 -6.44
N SER A 683 -1.14 -28.62 -5.41
CA SER A 683 -1.52 -28.91 -4.01
C SER A 683 -2.81 -28.18 -3.61
N THR A 684 -3.59 -28.80 -2.73
CA THR A 684 -4.85 -28.22 -2.22
C THR A 684 -4.65 -26.80 -1.65
N LYS A 685 -3.52 -26.56 -0.98
CA LYS A 685 -3.17 -25.23 -0.45
C LYS A 685 -2.94 -24.23 -1.58
N SER A 686 -2.12 -24.56 -2.58
CA SER A 686 -1.87 -23.67 -3.73
C SER A 686 -3.14 -23.34 -4.52
N LEU A 687 -4.03 -24.32 -4.69
CA LEU A 687 -5.32 -24.11 -5.36
C LEU A 687 -6.23 -23.18 -4.55
N ARG A 688 -6.30 -23.37 -3.23
CA ARG A 688 -7.07 -22.50 -2.33
C ARG A 688 -6.51 -21.08 -2.27
N ASP A 689 -5.18 -20.94 -2.21
CA ASP A 689 -4.52 -19.64 -2.21
C ASP A 689 -4.80 -18.91 -3.55
N ALA A 690 -4.74 -19.63 -4.67
CA ALA A 690 -5.07 -19.07 -5.99
C ALA A 690 -6.56 -18.67 -6.12
N SER A 691 -7.48 -19.45 -5.53
CA SER A 691 -8.91 -19.14 -5.58
C SER A 691 -9.30 -17.91 -4.76
N MET A 692 -8.46 -17.42 -3.84
CA MET A 692 -8.72 -16.19 -3.07
C MET A 692 -8.91 -14.95 -3.94
N VAL A 693 -8.40 -14.94 -5.18
CA VAL A 693 -8.71 -13.88 -6.17
C VAL A 693 -10.23 -13.77 -6.41
N ALA A 694 -10.94 -14.89 -6.44
CA ALA A 694 -12.40 -14.91 -6.59
C ALA A 694 -13.12 -14.41 -5.31
N SER A 695 -12.51 -14.57 -4.13
CA SER A 695 -13.04 -13.97 -2.89
C SER A 695 -13.03 -12.44 -2.99
N VAL A 696 -11.91 -11.83 -3.40
CA VAL A 696 -11.81 -10.36 -3.60
C VAL A 696 -12.86 -9.85 -4.59
N ALA A 697 -12.99 -10.52 -5.75
CA ALA A 697 -14.03 -10.19 -6.72
C ALA A 697 -15.44 -10.30 -6.12
N SER A 698 -15.64 -11.26 -5.20
CA SER A 698 -16.92 -11.45 -4.52
C SER A 698 -17.24 -10.36 -3.51
N PHE A 699 -16.25 -9.87 -2.76
CA PHE A 699 -16.39 -8.68 -1.91
C PHE A 699 -16.76 -7.44 -2.73
N ILE A 700 -16.11 -7.23 -3.88
CA ILE A 700 -16.38 -6.09 -4.77
C ILE A 700 -17.79 -6.15 -5.38
N ASP A 701 -18.23 -7.33 -5.81
CA ASP A 701 -19.60 -7.51 -6.34
C ASP A 701 -20.67 -7.41 -5.23
N PHE A 702 -20.36 -7.84 -4.02
CA PHE A 702 -21.25 -7.78 -2.86
C PHE A 702 -21.42 -6.36 -2.36
N TYR A 703 -20.34 -5.70 -1.91
CA TYR A 703 -20.38 -4.37 -1.30
C TYR A 703 -20.60 -3.23 -2.28
N ARG A 704 -20.24 -3.42 -3.55
CA ARG A 704 -20.26 -2.38 -4.58
C ARG A 704 -19.58 -1.08 -4.11
N PRO A 705 -18.26 -1.12 -3.80
CA PRO A 705 -17.51 0.07 -3.41
C PRO A 705 -17.44 1.09 -4.56
N GLN A 706 -17.19 2.35 -4.21
CA GLN A 706 -16.89 3.40 -5.18
C GLN A 706 -15.53 3.15 -5.84
N TYR A 707 -14.54 2.70 -5.05
CA TYR A 707 -13.19 2.43 -5.50
C TYR A 707 -12.65 1.15 -4.86
N ALA A 708 -11.75 0.46 -5.55
CA ALA A 708 -10.98 -0.62 -4.93
C ALA A 708 -9.55 -0.65 -5.49
N VAL A 709 -8.60 -1.07 -4.67
CA VAL A 709 -7.22 -1.32 -5.10
C VAL A 709 -6.79 -2.71 -4.63
N MET A 710 -6.36 -3.52 -5.58
CA MET A 710 -5.83 -4.85 -5.32
C MET A 710 -4.33 -4.87 -5.65
N GLU A 711 -3.50 -5.33 -4.72
CA GLU A 711 -2.08 -5.58 -4.91
C GLU A 711 -1.84 -7.08 -5.15
N ASN A 712 -0.90 -7.41 -6.05
CA ASN A 712 -0.39 -8.76 -6.14
C ASN A 712 1.01 -8.80 -6.78
N VAL A 713 1.59 -10.00 -6.86
CA VAL A 713 2.85 -10.23 -7.56
C VAL A 713 2.66 -10.18 -9.09
N PRO A 714 3.65 -9.68 -9.87
CA PRO A 714 3.60 -9.69 -11.33
C PRO A 714 3.31 -11.06 -11.94
N GLN A 715 3.74 -12.14 -11.27
CA GLN A 715 3.56 -13.53 -11.71
C GLN A 715 2.10 -13.96 -11.79
N MET A 716 1.15 -13.26 -11.13
CA MET A 716 -0.29 -13.51 -11.28
C MET A 716 -0.76 -13.33 -12.73
N THR A 717 -0.05 -12.53 -13.54
CA THR A 717 -0.36 -12.30 -14.95
C THR A 717 0.13 -13.41 -15.89
N ALA A 718 0.91 -14.36 -15.39
CA ALA A 718 1.42 -15.47 -16.20
C ALA A 718 0.32 -16.51 -16.43
N PRO A 719 0.21 -17.07 -17.65
CA PRO A 719 -0.76 -18.12 -17.91
C PRO A 719 -0.36 -19.44 -17.23
N VAL A 720 -1.36 -20.24 -16.89
CA VAL A 720 -1.26 -21.57 -16.29
C VAL A 720 -1.57 -22.64 -17.34
N ASP A 721 -1.22 -23.91 -17.06
CA ASP A 721 -1.53 -25.08 -17.89
C ASP A 721 -1.12 -24.95 -19.36
N LYS A 722 0.16 -24.59 -19.59
CA LYS A 722 0.77 -24.40 -20.92
C LYS A 722 0.07 -23.32 -21.77
N GLY A 723 -0.49 -22.28 -21.14
CA GLY A 723 -1.10 -21.16 -21.87
C GLY A 723 -2.63 -21.21 -21.97
N LYS A 724 -3.29 -22.18 -21.31
CA LYS A 724 -4.73 -22.42 -21.46
C LYS A 724 -5.62 -21.53 -20.60
N GLN A 725 -5.13 -21.08 -19.45
CA GLN A 725 -5.91 -20.27 -18.50
C GLN A 725 -5.08 -19.13 -17.95
N ASN A 726 -5.66 -17.94 -17.79
CA ASN A 726 -5.01 -16.82 -17.12
C ASN A 726 -5.90 -16.25 -16.01
N VAL A 727 -5.49 -16.44 -14.74
CA VAL A 727 -6.24 -15.98 -13.55
C VAL A 727 -6.44 -14.47 -13.55
N PHE A 728 -5.44 -13.71 -14.01
CA PHE A 728 -5.53 -12.27 -14.09
C PHE A 728 -6.55 -11.82 -15.15
N SER A 729 -6.49 -12.39 -16.36
CA SER A 729 -7.48 -12.09 -17.40
C SER A 729 -8.91 -12.45 -16.96
N ARG A 730 -9.10 -13.57 -16.24
CA ARG A 730 -10.39 -13.92 -15.63
C ARG A 730 -10.92 -12.85 -14.69
N LEU A 731 -10.05 -12.35 -13.81
CA LEU A 731 -10.39 -11.31 -12.87
C LEU A 731 -10.79 -10.02 -13.60
N LEU A 732 -10.04 -9.63 -14.65
CA LEU A 732 -10.40 -8.49 -15.48
C LEU A 732 -11.77 -8.70 -16.15
N CYS A 733 -12.05 -9.87 -16.71
CA CYS A 733 -13.36 -10.20 -17.29
C CYS A 733 -14.49 -10.06 -16.25
N ALA A 734 -14.29 -10.55 -15.03
CA ALA A 734 -15.27 -10.44 -13.97
C ALA A 734 -15.51 -8.98 -13.56
N LEU A 735 -14.45 -8.18 -13.36
CA LEU A 735 -14.58 -6.78 -12.93
C LEU A 735 -15.18 -5.88 -14.03
N VAL A 736 -14.72 -6.02 -15.27
CA VAL A 736 -15.25 -5.27 -16.42
C VAL A 736 -16.69 -5.69 -16.70
N GLY A 737 -17.00 -6.99 -16.57
CA GLY A 737 -18.36 -7.51 -16.70
C GLY A 737 -19.31 -6.99 -15.62
N MET A 738 -18.82 -6.79 -14.39
CA MET A 738 -19.59 -6.11 -13.33
C MET A 738 -19.91 -4.65 -13.66
N GLY A 739 -19.26 -4.06 -14.68
CA GLY A 739 -19.39 -2.66 -15.10
C GLY A 739 -18.42 -1.70 -14.42
N TYR A 740 -17.36 -2.20 -13.78
CA TYR A 740 -16.32 -1.34 -13.21
C TYR A 740 -15.33 -0.87 -14.26
N GLN A 741 -14.81 0.33 -14.03
CA GLN A 741 -13.61 0.82 -14.70
C GLN A 741 -12.39 0.14 -14.06
N VAL A 742 -11.48 -0.40 -14.87
CA VAL A 742 -10.36 -1.24 -14.39
C VAL A 742 -9.07 -0.84 -15.08
N GLN A 743 -8.08 -0.47 -14.26
CA GLN A 743 -6.74 -0.08 -14.68
C GLN A 743 -5.70 -0.97 -14.01
N GLN A 744 -4.56 -1.19 -14.67
CA GLN A 744 -3.52 -2.07 -14.16
C GLN A 744 -2.16 -1.36 -14.22
N PHE A 745 -1.39 -1.44 -13.14
CA PHE A 745 -0.11 -0.74 -13.01
C PHE A 745 1.00 -1.70 -12.60
N ASN A 746 2.18 -1.53 -13.21
CA ASN A 746 3.42 -2.18 -12.79
C ASN A 746 4.25 -1.18 -12.00
N LEU A 747 4.21 -1.26 -10.68
CA LEU A 747 4.86 -0.30 -9.81
C LEU A 747 6.08 -0.92 -9.15
N ASP A 748 7.20 -0.20 -9.19
CA ASP A 748 8.44 -0.59 -8.53
C ASP A 748 8.59 0.19 -7.22
N ALA A 749 8.75 -0.49 -6.09
CA ALA A 749 8.83 0.15 -4.76
C ALA A 749 9.94 1.22 -4.68
N TRP A 750 11.05 1.00 -5.38
CA TRP A 750 12.18 1.92 -5.41
C TRP A 750 11.90 3.23 -6.15
N SER A 751 10.92 3.24 -7.06
CA SER A 751 10.47 4.49 -7.70
C SER A 751 9.62 5.38 -6.78
N PHE A 752 9.35 4.89 -5.56
CA PHE A 752 8.64 5.57 -4.49
C PHE A 752 9.49 5.65 -3.21
N GLY A 753 10.82 5.65 -3.33
CA GLY A 753 11.75 5.92 -2.23
C GLY A 753 12.15 4.69 -1.38
N SER A 754 11.68 3.48 -1.72
CA SER A 754 12.12 2.27 -1.02
C SER A 754 13.49 1.79 -1.51
N ALA A 755 14.40 1.44 -0.60
CA ALA A 755 15.68 0.81 -0.95
C ALA A 755 15.57 -0.69 -1.30
N GLN A 756 14.49 -1.09 -1.98
CA GLN A 756 14.20 -2.49 -2.28
C GLN A 756 13.84 -2.71 -3.74
N SER A 757 14.48 -3.71 -4.38
CA SER A 757 14.11 -4.18 -5.72
C SER A 757 12.81 -5.02 -5.71
N ARG A 758 11.65 -4.38 -5.55
CA ARG A 758 10.32 -5.02 -5.52
C ARG A 758 9.32 -4.41 -6.51
N SER A 759 9.03 -5.14 -7.59
CA SER A 759 7.93 -4.82 -8.53
C SER A 759 6.62 -5.46 -8.08
N ARG A 760 5.50 -4.76 -8.26
CA ARG A 760 4.14 -5.21 -7.94
C ARG A 760 3.12 -4.83 -9.00
N LEU A 761 2.16 -5.74 -9.17
CA LEU A 761 0.95 -5.50 -9.93
C LEU A 761 -0.05 -4.81 -9.02
N PHE A 762 -0.60 -3.69 -9.47
CA PHE A 762 -1.75 -3.05 -8.85
C PHE A 762 -2.92 -3.04 -9.83
N ILE A 763 -4.11 -3.34 -9.34
CA ILE A 763 -5.36 -3.21 -10.10
C ILE A 763 -6.19 -2.13 -9.41
N ALA A 764 -6.39 -1.02 -10.12
CA ALA A 764 -7.20 0.09 -9.67
C ALA A 764 -8.60 -0.02 -10.29
N ILE A 765 -9.62 0.06 -9.45
CA ILE A 765 -11.00 -0.23 -9.81
C ILE A 765 -11.85 0.97 -9.38
N ALA A 766 -12.71 1.47 -10.27
CA ALA A 766 -13.62 2.57 -9.98
C ALA A 766 -15.03 2.27 -10.49
N ALA A 767 -16.05 2.57 -9.68
CA ALA A 767 -17.44 2.45 -10.08
C ALA A 767 -17.73 3.30 -11.34
N PRO A 768 -18.74 2.94 -12.16
CA PRO A 768 -18.98 3.61 -13.42
C PRO A 768 -19.32 5.09 -13.22
N GLY A 769 -18.83 5.93 -14.12
CA GLY A 769 -19.02 7.38 -14.08
C GLY A 769 -18.11 8.13 -13.10
N LEU A 770 -17.46 7.44 -12.15
CA LEU A 770 -16.44 8.06 -11.29
C LEU A 770 -15.15 8.33 -12.06
N LYS A 771 -14.29 9.21 -11.54
CA LYS A 771 -12.97 9.47 -12.15
C LYS A 771 -12.06 8.26 -11.92
N PRO A 772 -11.50 7.62 -12.97
CA PRO A 772 -10.51 6.56 -12.81
C PRO A 772 -9.28 7.05 -12.02
N LEU A 773 -8.60 6.13 -11.33
CA LEU A 773 -7.41 6.47 -10.56
C LEU A 773 -6.22 6.68 -11.51
N PRO A 774 -5.52 7.82 -11.45
CA PRO A 774 -4.34 8.01 -12.28
C PRO A 774 -3.23 7.02 -11.89
N HIS A 775 -2.33 6.73 -12.83
CA HIS A 775 -1.10 6.03 -12.49
C HIS A 775 -0.31 6.86 -11.46
N PRO A 776 0.17 6.27 -10.36
CA PRO A 776 1.00 6.98 -9.38
C PRO A 776 2.27 7.53 -10.03
N VAL A 777 2.60 8.80 -9.79
CA VAL A 777 3.80 9.45 -10.36
C VAL A 777 5.07 8.89 -9.73
N LEU A 778 6.12 8.70 -10.54
CA LEU A 778 7.41 8.24 -10.04
C LEU A 778 8.16 9.43 -9.41
N THR A 779 8.55 9.26 -8.15
CA THR A 779 9.23 10.32 -7.38
C THR A 779 10.74 10.10 -7.32
N HIS A 780 11.16 8.84 -7.38
CA HIS A 780 12.55 8.40 -7.32
C HIS A 780 12.91 7.65 -8.60
N ALA A 781 14.13 7.89 -9.10
CA ALA A 781 14.62 7.25 -10.31
C ALA A 781 14.79 5.73 -10.12
N HIS A 782 14.89 4.98 -11.22
CA HIS A 782 15.34 3.59 -11.18
C HIS A 782 16.87 3.52 -10.97
N PRO A 783 17.39 2.46 -10.31
CA PRO A 783 18.82 2.17 -10.31
C PRO A 783 19.36 2.01 -11.75
N PRO A 784 20.63 2.39 -12.01
CA PRO A 784 21.26 2.19 -13.31
C PRO A 784 21.17 0.73 -13.80
N GLY A 785 20.97 0.55 -15.11
CA GLY A 785 20.88 -0.78 -15.72
C GLY A 785 19.54 -1.51 -15.50
N THR A 786 18.53 -0.84 -14.93
CA THR A 786 17.19 -1.42 -14.78
C THR A 786 16.54 -1.66 -16.15
N GLY A 787 16.33 -2.93 -16.51
CA GLY A 787 15.71 -3.31 -17.78
C GLY A 787 14.23 -2.92 -17.89
N ARG A 788 13.65 -3.00 -19.08
CA ARG A 788 12.19 -2.84 -19.24
C ARG A 788 11.50 -4.17 -18.90
N ARG A 789 10.64 -4.16 -17.87
CA ARG A 789 9.82 -5.32 -17.48
C ARG A 789 8.35 -5.01 -17.76
N CYS A 790 7.62 -6.01 -18.23
CA CYS A 790 6.18 -5.93 -18.47
C CYS A 790 5.42 -6.91 -17.58
N LEU A 791 4.14 -6.62 -17.34
CA LEU A 791 3.16 -7.49 -16.71
C LEU A 791 2.58 -8.43 -17.75
N GLY A 792 3.05 -9.67 -17.78
CA GLY A 792 2.51 -10.73 -18.65
C GLY A 792 2.29 -10.28 -20.10
N ARG A 793 1.48 -11.04 -20.84
CA ARG A 793 0.91 -10.63 -22.12
C ARG A 793 -0.48 -11.22 -22.25
N ALA A 794 -1.41 -10.44 -22.79
CA ALA A 794 -2.70 -10.94 -23.22
C ALA A 794 -2.54 -11.90 -24.41
N VAL A 795 -3.61 -12.62 -24.76
CA VAL A 795 -3.61 -13.62 -25.85
C VAL A 795 -3.24 -13.01 -27.21
N ASN A 796 -3.46 -11.71 -27.36
CA ASN A 796 -3.10 -10.92 -28.53
C ASN A 796 -1.64 -10.44 -28.56
N GLY A 797 -0.84 -10.75 -27.54
CA GLY A 797 0.56 -10.35 -27.42
C GLY A 797 0.80 -8.98 -26.78
N VAL A 798 -0.25 -8.20 -26.53
CA VAL A 798 -0.17 -6.89 -25.86
C VAL A 798 0.16 -7.12 -24.37
N PRO A 799 1.14 -6.40 -23.77
CA PRO A 799 1.41 -6.50 -22.34
C PRO A 799 0.23 -5.96 -21.51
N PHE A 800 -0.03 -6.49 -20.32
CA PHE A 800 -1.03 -5.91 -19.42
C PHE A 800 -0.58 -4.60 -18.79
N GLY A 801 0.71 -4.32 -18.83
CA GLY A 801 1.29 -3.07 -18.37
C GLY A 801 2.80 -3.11 -18.51
N THR A 802 3.42 -1.95 -18.59
CA THR A 802 4.87 -1.81 -18.74
C THR A 802 5.45 -0.99 -17.60
N ARG A 803 6.72 -1.22 -17.29
CA ARG A 803 7.49 -0.33 -16.42
C ARG A 803 7.61 1.04 -17.08
N ARG A 804 7.16 2.08 -16.38
CA ARG A 804 7.35 3.48 -16.81
C ARG A 804 8.76 3.96 -16.47
N VAL A 805 9.27 4.84 -17.32
CA VAL A 805 10.52 5.57 -17.11
C VAL A 805 10.21 7.02 -17.46
N GLU A 806 10.30 7.90 -16.47
CA GLU A 806 10.00 9.32 -16.58
C GLU A 806 10.99 10.11 -15.70
N PRO A 807 11.19 11.43 -15.95
CA PRO A 807 11.99 12.26 -15.07
C PRO A 807 11.45 12.27 -13.64
N THR A 808 12.35 12.23 -12.67
CA THR A 808 12.01 12.18 -11.23
C THR A 808 12.70 13.30 -10.46
N ALA A 809 12.12 13.67 -9.33
CA ALA A 809 12.68 14.71 -8.46
C ALA A 809 13.82 14.21 -7.56
N PHE A 810 13.93 12.89 -7.40
CA PHE A 810 14.94 12.24 -6.57
C PHE A 810 15.61 11.10 -7.32
N THR A 811 16.84 10.78 -6.93
CA THR A 811 17.53 9.55 -7.35
C THR A 811 16.96 8.35 -6.62
N PHE A 812 17.34 7.12 -7.00
CA PHE A 812 17.02 5.94 -6.20
C PHE A 812 17.73 6.00 -4.84
N VAL A 813 17.18 5.30 -3.84
CA VAL A 813 17.76 5.18 -2.49
C VAL A 813 18.45 3.83 -2.36
N THR A 814 19.71 3.83 -1.90
CA THR A 814 20.46 2.60 -1.60
C THR A 814 20.12 2.04 -0.23
N ALA A 815 20.40 0.75 -0.01
CA ALA A 815 20.24 0.16 1.32
C ALA A 815 21.11 0.87 2.37
N SER A 816 22.33 1.28 2.01
CA SER A 816 23.23 2.01 2.91
C SER A 816 22.66 3.35 3.34
N GLU A 817 22.05 4.11 2.42
CA GLU A 817 21.41 5.40 2.74
C GLU A 817 20.16 5.20 3.60
N ALA A 818 19.32 4.22 3.26
CA ALA A 818 18.07 3.94 3.99
C ALA A 818 18.28 3.43 5.42
N THR A 819 19.48 2.95 5.76
CA THR A 819 19.81 2.45 7.10
C THR A 819 20.93 3.23 7.78
N ALA A 820 21.31 4.40 7.24
CA ALA A 820 22.46 5.16 7.72
C ALA A 820 22.26 5.71 9.15
N ASP A 821 21.00 5.89 9.58
CA ASP A 821 20.62 6.41 10.89
C ASP A 821 20.47 5.33 11.97
N LEU A 822 20.55 4.04 11.60
CA LEU A 822 20.42 2.94 12.55
C LEU A 822 21.65 2.85 13.47
N PRO A 823 21.47 2.64 14.79
CA PRO A 823 22.57 2.57 15.72
C PRO A 823 23.38 1.26 15.54
N HIS A 824 24.67 1.32 15.83
CA HIS A 824 25.54 0.15 15.75
C HIS A 824 25.26 -0.82 16.92
N ILE A 825 24.70 -2.01 16.63
CA ILE A 825 24.39 -3.05 17.63
C ILE A 825 25.58 -3.91 18.05
N THR A 826 26.79 -3.63 17.54
CA THR A 826 28.03 -4.34 17.89
C THR A 826 27.93 -5.85 17.66
N ASP A 827 28.35 -6.66 18.62
CA ASP A 827 28.25 -8.13 18.61
C ASP A 827 26.82 -8.65 18.83
N SER A 828 25.85 -7.74 18.99
CA SER A 828 24.45 -8.05 19.30
C SER A 828 24.27 -8.88 20.58
N HIS A 829 25.26 -8.95 21.49
CA HIS A 829 25.14 -9.82 22.65
C HIS A 829 24.14 -9.30 23.68
N VAL A 830 24.06 -7.97 23.84
CA VAL A 830 23.16 -7.34 24.82
C VAL A 830 21.70 -7.23 24.33
N GLN A 831 21.46 -7.36 23.02
CA GLN A 831 20.13 -7.34 22.37
C GLN A 831 19.24 -6.14 22.78
N THR A 832 19.84 -5.04 23.23
CA THR A 832 19.13 -3.86 23.75
C THR A 832 19.79 -2.60 23.22
N CYS A 833 19.01 -1.76 22.54
CA CYS A 833 19.38 -0.39 22.22
C CYS A 833 18.33 0.54 22.84
N ILE A 834 18.71 1.44 23.74
CA ILE A 834 17.73 2.28 24.45
C ILE A 834 16.97 3.16 23.47
N SER A 835 17.68 3.91 22.61
CA SER A 835 17.04 4.83 21.66
C SER A 835 16.22 4.11 20.58
N PHE A 836 16.49 2.83 20.30
CA PHE A 836 15.76 2.00 19.34
C PHE A 836 15.54 0.58 19.89
N PRO A 837 14.61 0.37 20.84
CA PRO A 837 14.46 -0.89 21.56
C PRO A 837 14.19 -2.09 20.65
N ASP A 838 13.51 -1.88 19.53
CA ASP A 838 13.19 -2.85 18.49
C ASP A 838 14.34 -3.13 17.52
N HIS A 839 15.40 -2.31 17.52
CA HIS A 839 16.61 -2.54 16.75
C HIS A 839 17.50 -3.61 17.42
N ARG A 840 17.02 -4.85 17.31
CA ARG A 840 17.61 -6.07 17.85
C ARG A 840 17.51 -7.19 16.81
N THR A 841 18.22 -8.30 17.00
CA THR A 841 18.19 -9.38 16.02
C THR A 841 16.95 -10.25 16.20
N SER A 842 16.26 -10.59 15.10
CA SER A 842 15.01 -11.39 15.11
C SER A 842 15.24 -12.90 15.17
N ARG A 843 16.45 -13.36 14.85
CA ARG A 843 16.82 -14.78 14.90
C ARG A 843 17.12 -15.11 16.35
N ASP A 844 16.52 -16.18 16.85
CA ASP A 844 16.78 -16.77 18.16
C ASP A 844 18.30 -16.75 18.43
N PRO A 845 18.81 -15.74 19.18
CA PRO A 845 20.23 -15.52 19.30
C PRO A 845 20.90 -16.68 20.04
N GLU A 846 20.11 -17.55 20.68
CA GLU A 846 20.47 -18.68 21.53
C GLU A 846 21.29 -19.78 20.83
N ARG A 847 21.51 -19.70 19.50
CA ARG A 847 22.35 -20.65 18.76
C ARG A 847 23.70 -20.06 18.35
N TRP A 848 24.78 -20.68 18.80
CA TRP A 848 26.17 -20.39 18.39
C TRP A 848 26.34 -20.31 16.85
N LEU A 849 25.66 -21.19 16.10
CA LEU A 849 25.64 -21.24 14.64
C LEU A 849 25.14 -19.93 14.01
N THR A 850 24.15 -19.29 14.63
CA THR A 850 23.55 -18.05 14.13
C THR A 850 24.47 -16.86 14.34
N ARG A 851 25.22 -16.85 15.46
CA ARG A 851 26.24 -15.82 15.74
C ARG A 851 27.42 -15.89 14.75
N ASN A 852 27.91 -17.09 14.42
CA ASN A 852 28.97 -17.27 13.41
C ASN A 852 28.55 -16.83 12.00
N LEU A 853 27.26 -16.93 11.67
CA LEU A 853 26.71 -16.44 10.40
C LEU A 853 26.56 -14.92 10.34
N ILE A 854 26.59 -14.21 11.48
CA ILE A 854 26.55 -12.74 11.55
C ILE A 854 27.97 -12.15 11.53
N ALA A 855 28.96 -12.90 12.03
CA ALA A 855 30.37 -12.50 12.06
C ALA A 855 31.13 -12.75 10.74
N MET A 856 30.53 -13.46 9.79
CA MET A 856 30.99 -13.62 8.39
C MET A 856 30.25 -12.65 7.48
#